data_AF-A0A0C1F1Z8-F1
#
_entry.id   AF-A0A0C1F1Z8-F1
#
_cell.length_a   1.000
_cell.length_b   1.000
_cell.length_c   1.000
_cell.angle_alpha   90.00
_cell.angle_beta   90.00
_cell.angle_gamma   90.00
#
_symmetry.space_group_name_H-M   'P 1'
#
loop_
_entity.id
_entity.type
_entity.pdbx_description
1 polymer ?
#
loop_
_entity_poly.entity_id
_entity_poly.type
_entity_poly.pdbx_seq_one_letter_code
_entity_poly.pdbx_strand_id
1 'polypeptide(L)'
;MNKKLFLFLAILCQLLFSAKNKTTESIYIDSSVSGLTIPTQNANQQFYQLFSHGRSGELFIENHWMNVNEIAERFKNELKNKKELYIYGCNFGGGKKGRAAIKYLEDYLNIQVNASTNITGESGDWKLEIGKGKNGLKLPNFKGNLQLDKTHYLNPLLAGSYNNTTSIQEEFIYLSTPSATNITVQMNYASGTGSPRISIYDLTAGTTTYTSTGVITLKNANPVRLQFVGAAPTNTIITPGTTPTTVPTNTGGTIISGNSTGLKFTSSDNFYVNYRARSTAQAGSMLAKGLGALGTEFRWGGSPNVAATTIADIGNMLSVMATEDNTKIVIDNIKTGTKFIDGLGGITLTGPTINKTLQKGDSFILYAPVTVGSLTIQDTGWLGAKIISDKNIAVAVGGLMQQGISGTNRDIGFDQLVPVNRLGLEYIVMQGNGNTAAPENIIIVSTVDNTKIYLKNGFPTVYATLVNAGDYVVIPANTTPFDDKRNMFVRVSRPAYVFHKIYGKDQGNTNSLMFIPPLSCFGEKVVDLIPASRDIGSTTYTDTEISVLAATAAGAPTVTENGTALSAYTINGGGNVLGNVNWTSYRYKLTLPNSKVKVSSTGTVQAELFGASGDAGFGGYFSGFGDTPSYLLTIASPYGYLCPDTGVISVAAGLGTYQWFRNDVPISGATTNTYTLNGVGDSVIATYYVTVKFPGGCSINSNEVTSDECPCTKAGSTLAPTSFTKMGISIRDKRSTANWPKDIPNGFIAMEANNKGFVITRIASPETAISNPILGMLVYDTTKDCLKLYNGTSWNCIKPTCN
;
A
#
# COMPACT_ATOMS: atom_id res chain seq x y z
N MET A 1 -46.62 -23.68 -54.26
CA MET A 1 -45.44 -24.32 -53.63
C MET A 1 -44.54 -23.23 -53.07
N ASN A 2 -44.11 -23.27 -51.82
CA ASN A 2 -44.93 -22.77 -50.72
C ASN A 2 -44.19 -21.57 -50.06
N LYS A 3 -44.84 -20.41 -49.94
CA LYS A 3 -44.28 -19.18 -49.31
C LYS A 3 -43.75 -19.40 -47.88
N LYS A 4 -44.09 -20.54 -47.26
CA LYS A 4 -43.60 -20.96 -45.94
C LYS A 4 -42.11 -21.35 -45.93
N LEU A 5 -41.52 -21.82 -47.04
CA LEU A 5 -40.11 -22.25 -47.05
C LEU A 5 -39.13 -21.06 -47.08
N PHE A 6 -39.49 -19.97 -47.78
CA PHE A 6 -38.69 -18.73 -47.77
C PHE A 6 -38.78 -17.99 -46.43
N LEU A 7 -39.94 -18.04 -45.77
CA LEU A 7 -40.10 -17.46 -44.43
C LEU A 7 -39.32 -18.27 -43.38
N PHE A 8 -39.27 -19.59 -43.50
CA PHE A 8 -38.49 -20.44 -42.57
C PHE A 8 -36.98 -20.26 -42.75
N LEU A 9 -36.49 -20.08 -43.98
CA LEU A 9 -35.05 -19.86 -44.24
C LEU A 9 -34.62 -18.43 -43.83
N ALA A 10 -35.49 -17.42 -43.98
CA ALA A 10 -35.23 -16.06 -43.50
C ALA A 10 -35.25 -15.98 -41.96
N ILE A 11 -36.14 -16.71 -41.29
CA ILE A 11 -36.18 -16.79 -39.82
C ILE A 11 -34.98 -17.57 -39.29
N LEU A 12 -34.51 -18.62 -39.96
CA LEU A 12 -33.31 -19.36 -39.55
C LEU A 12 -32.02 -18.54 -39.78
N CYS A 13 -31.96 -17.72 -40.83
CA CYS A 13 -30.84 -16.80 -41.07
C CYS A 13 -30.81 -15.63 -40.07
N GLN A 14 -31.98 -15.13 -39.64
CA GLN A 14 -32.07 -14.16 -38.54
C GLN A 14 -31.75 -14.77 -37.16
N LEU A 15 -32.04 -16.05 -36.93
CA LEU A 15 -31.69 -16.73 -35.68
C LEU A 15 -30.21 -17.13 -35.61
N LEU A 16 -29.55 -17.36 -36.74
CA LEU A 16 -28.10 -17.67 -36.78
C LEU A 16 -27.21 -16.42 -36.71
N PHE A 17 -27.72 -15.23 -37.07
CA PHE A 17 -27.03 -13.95 -36.86
C PHE A 17 -27.37 -13.23 -35.55
N SER A 18 -28.35 -13.71 -34.77
CA SER A 18 -28.73 -13.11 -33.47
C SER A 18 -28.22 -13.89 -32.24
N ALA A 19 -27.32 -14.86 -32.45
CA ALA A 19 -26.73 -15.66 -31.37
C ALA A 19 -25.26 -15.30 -31.04
N LYS A 20 -24.74 -14.17 -31.54
CA LYS A 20 -23.49 -13.56 -31.06
C LYS A 20 -23.74 -12.09 -30.73
N ASN A 21 -23.46 -11.75 -29.47
CA ASN A 21 -23.63 -10.44 -28.82
C ASN A 21 -25.06 -10.04 -28.41
N LYS A 22 -25.69 -10.83 -27.53
CA LYS A 22 -26.56 -10.24 -26.50
C LYS A 22 -25.72 -9.77 -25.32
N THR A 23 -24.94 -8.71 -25.50
CA THR A 23 -24.63 -7.82 -24.37
C THR A 23 -25.92 -7.07 -24.08
N THR A 24 -26.54 -7.37 -22.94
CA THR A 24 -27.67 -6.64 -22.36
C THR A 24 -27.53 -5.12 -22.64
N GLU A 25 -28.53 -4.50 -23.26
CA GLU A 25 -28.57 -3.11 -23.81
C GLU A 25 -28.27 -1.96 -22.82
N SER A 26 -27.66 -2.22 -21.67
CA SER A 26 -27.36 -1.23 -20.64
C SER A 26 -26.00 -1.45 -19.96
N ILE A 27 -25.16 -2.32 -20.54
CA ILE A 27 -23.82 -2.64 -20.02
C ILE A 27 -22.84 -2.75 -21.19
N TYR A 28 -21.73 -2.04 -21.09
CA TYR A 28 -20.55 -2.18 -21.94
C TYR A 28 -19.37 -2.66 -21.10
N ILE A 29 -18.70 -3.71 -21.52
CA ILE A 29 -17.45 -4.19 -20.92
C ILE A 29 -16.41 -4.21 -22.03
N ASP A 30 -15.37 -3.41 -21.88
CA ASP A 30 -14.27 -3.39 -22.83
C ASP A 30 -13.49 -4.71 -22.79
N SER A 31 -13.02 -5.18 -23.94
CA SER A 31 -12.25 -6.43 -24.06
C SER A 31 -10.95 -6.45 -23.25
N SER A 32 -10.40 -5.28 -22.91
CA SER A 32 -9.22 -5.12 -22.05
C SER A 32 -9.48 -5.42 -20.56
N VAL A 33 -10.75 -5.56 -20.16
CA VAL A 33 -11.17 -5.92 -18.80
C VAL A 33 -11.69 -7.37 -18.79
N SER A 34 -10.79 -8.32 -19.07
CA SER A 34 -11.11 -9.75 -19.18
C SER A 34 -11.48 -10.40 -17.84
N GLY A 35 -12.46 -11.32 -17.83
CA GLY A 35 -12.82 -12.12 -16.65
C GLY A 35 -13.91 -11.53 -15.76
N LEU A 36 -14.35 -10.30 -16.02
CA LEU A 36 -15.45 -9.66 -15.30
C LEU A 36 -16.79 -10.27 -15.74
N THR A 37 -17.45 -11.01 -14.84
CA THR A 37 -18.81 -11.54 -15.07
C THR A 37 -19.82 -10.75 -14.25
N ILE A 38 -20.74 -10.04 -14.92
CA ILE A 38 -21.77 -9.23 -14.26
C ILE A 38 -23.10 -10.00 -14.26
N PRO A 39 -23.77 -10.16 -13.11
CA PRO A 39 -25.09 -10.81 -13.06
C PRO A 39 -26.10 -10.09 -13.96
N THR A 40 -26.83 -10.84 -14.79
CA THR A 40 -27.82 -10.33 -15.76
C THR A 40 -28.98 -9.55 -15.12
N GLN A 41 -29.18 -9.67 -13.81
CA GLN A 41 -30.23 -8.98 -13.05
C GLN A 41 -29.97 -7.48 -12.81
N ASN A 42 -28.79 -6.96 -13.19
CA ASN A 42 -28.43 -5.53 -13.04
C ASN A 42 -28.66 -4.68 -14.31
N ALA A 43 -29.29 -5.24 -15.35
CA ALA A 43 -29.66 -4.48 -16.55
C ALA A 43 -30.95 -3.69 -16.28
N ASN A 44 -30.83 -2.38 -16.06
CA ASN A 44 -31.96 -1.47 -15.87
C ASN A 44 -32.09 -0.53 -17.06
N GLN A 45 -33.31 -0.32 -17.55
CA GLN A 45 -33.55 0.56 -18.70
C GLN A 45 -33.21 2.04 -18.43
N GLN A 46 -33.12 2.47 -17.16
CA GLN A 46 -32.87 3.88 -16.80
C GLN A 46 -31.39 4.27 -16.66
N PHE A 47 -30.46 3.32 -16.55
CA PHE A 47 -29.03 3.63 -16.43
C PHE A 47 -28.16 2.74 -17.31
N TYR A 48 -26.96 3.23 -17.64
CA TYR A 48 -26.00 2.52 -18.47
C TYR A 48 -24.69 2.34 -17.70
N GLN A 49 -24.05 1.17 -17.83
CA GLN A 49 -22.82 0.86 -17.10
C GLN A 49 -21.67 0.59 -18.07
N LEU A 50 -20.52 1.20 -17.84
CA LEU A 50 -19.33 1.09 -18.69
C LEU A 50 -18.16 0.60 -17.84
N PHE A 51 -17.59 -0.54 -18.21
CA PHE A 51 -16.43 -1.16 -17.57
C PHE A 51 -15.25 -1.12 -18.54
N SER A 52 -14.16 -0.49 -18.12
CA SER A 52 -12.97 -0.24 -18.95
C SER A 52 -11.80 0.14 -18.03
N HIS A 53 -10.54 0.04 -18.49
CA HIS A 53 -9.48 0.78 -17.80
C HIS A 53 -9.75 2.29 -17.90
N GLY A 54 -9.37 3.03 -16.86
CA GLY A 54 -9.62 4.47 -16.77
C GLY A 54 -8.39 5.23 -16.31
N ARG A 55 -8.40 6.53 -16.61
CA ARG A 55 -7.60 7.56 -15.94
C ARG A 55 -8.38 8.88 -15.99
N SER A 56 -7.89 9.90 -15.30
CA SER A 56 -8.56 11.21 -15.22
C SER A 56 -9.11 11.72 -16.57
N GLY A 57 -10.42 11.60 -16.75
CA GLY A 57 -11.19 12.04 -17.91
C GLY A 57 -11.07 11.22 -19.20
N GLU A 58 -10.47 10.02 -19.16
CA GLU A 58 -10.22 9.17 -20.32
C GLU A 58 -10.49 7.69 -20.01
N LEU A 59 -10.93 6.93 -21.01
CA LEU A 59 -11.18 5.48 -20.92
C LEU A 59 -10.44 4.73 -22.02
N PHE A 60 -9.91 3.55 -21.71
CA PHE A 60 -9.25 2.70 -22.69
C PHE A 60 -10.26 1.74 -23.34
N ILE A 61 -10.78 2.13 -24.49
CA ILE A 61 -11.89 1.48 -25.16
C ILE A 61 -11.46 1.12 -26.58
N GLU A 62 -11.74 -0.12 -27.02
CA GLU A 62 -11.40 -0.58 -28.37
C GLU A 62 -9.91 -0.34 -28.71
N ASN A 63 -9.03 -0.72 -27.77
CA ASN A 63 -7.56 -0.62 -27.85
C ASN A 63 -6.98 0.80 -28.00
N HIS A 64 -7.71 1.86 -27.62
CA HIS A 64 -7.16 3.21 -27.56
C HIS A 64 -7.72 4.02 -26.39
N TRP A 65 -6.97 5.02 -25.94
CA TRP A 65 -7.43 5.96 -24.91
C TRP A 65 -8.34 7.00 -25.54
N MET A 66 -9.65 6.86 -25.31
CA MET A 66 -10.65 7.84 -25.71
C MET A 66 -10.70 8.98 -24.68
N ASN A 67 -10.64 10.21 -25.16
CA ASN A 67 -10.95 11.40 -24.38
C ASN A 67 -12.46 11.62 -24.25
N VAL A 68 -12.85 12.55 -23.40
CA VAL A 68 -14.27 12.78 -23.08
C VAL A 68 -15.16 13.06 -24.29
N ASN A 69 -14.67 13.75 -25.33
CA ASN A 69 -15.45 14.02 -26.53
C ASN A 69 -15.68 12.74 -27.34
N GLU A 70 -14.63 11.90 -27.43
CA GLU A 70 -14.67 10.62 -28.12
C GLU A 70 -15.60 9.64 -27.38
N ILE A 71 -15.54 9.60 -26.05
CA ILE A 71 -16.46 8.81 -25.21
C ILE A 71 -17.91 9.26 -25.43
N ALA A 72 -18.16 10.58 -25.43
CA ALA A 72 -19.50 11.13 -25.58
C ALA A 72 -20.12 10.75 -26.93
N GLU A 73 -19.36 10.87 -28.03
CA GLU A 73 -19.84 10.49 -29.35
C GLU A 73 -19.96 8.97 -29.52
N ARG A 74 -19.01 8.20 -28.97
CA ARG A 74 -19.00 6.73 -29.07
C ARG A 74 -20.23 6.09 -28.44
N PHE A 75 -20.69 6.59 -27.30
CA PHE A 75 -21.81 6.01 -26.54
C PHE A 75 -23.12 6.79 -26.66
N LYS A 76 -23.18 7.82 -27.50
CA LYS A 76 -24.33 8.73 -27.63
C LYS A 76 -25.64 8.01 -27.92
N ASN A 77 -25.59 6.98 -28.77
CA ASN A 77 -26.78 6.24 -29.18
C ASN A 77 -27.23 5.26 -28.09
N GLU A 78 -26.29 4.58 -27.44
CA GLU A 78 -26.55 3.64 -26.34
C GLU A 78 -27.05 4.34 -25.06
N LEU A 79 -26.67 5.61 -24.89
CA LEU A 79 -27.11 6.46 -23.79
C LEU A 79 -28.42 7.21 -24.08
N LYS A 80 -28.98 7.08 -25.29
CA LYS A 80 -30.24 7.69 -25.65
C LYS A 80 -31.37 7.17 -24.74
N ASN A 81 -32.09 8.09 -24.09
CA ASN A 81 -33.14 7.83 -23.10
C ASN A 81 -32.67 7.23 -21.76
N LYS A 82 -31.36 7.21 -21.49
CA LYS A 82 -30.82 6.89 -20.15
C LYS A 82 -30.83 8.14 -19.28
N LYS A 83 -30.96 7.96 -17.97
CA LYS A 83 -30.92 9.05 -16.98
C LYS A 83 -29.58 9.11 -16.25
N GLU A 84 -28.87 7.98 -16.18
CA GLU A 84 -27.60 7.87 -15.47
C GLU A 84 -26.58 7.01 -16.25
N LEU A 85 -25.31 7.38 -16.19
CA LEU A 85 -24.17 6.62 -16.69
C LEU A 85 -23.22 6.29 -15.53
N TYR A 86 -22.83 5.02 -15.41
CA TYR A 86 -21.93 4.51 -14.39
C TYR A 86 -20.62 4.08 -15.04
N ILE A 87 -19.53 4.77 -14.74
CA ILE A 87 -18.21 4.54 -15.34
C ILE A 87 -17.32 3.86 -14.30
N TYR A 88 -17.13 2.56 -14.47
CA TYR A 88 -16.20 1.72 -13.72
C TYR A 88 -14.87 1.66 -14.47
N GLY A 89 -14.18 2.80 -14.50
CA GLY A 89 -12.82 2.91 -14.97
C GLY A 89 -11.99 3.69 -13.95
N CYS A 90 -10.84 3.11 -13.58
CA CYS A 90 -9.99 3.63 -12.52
C CYS A 90 -9.77 5.13 -12.67
N ASN A 91 -10.04 5.91 -11.63
CA ASN A 91 -9.68 7.31 -11.54
C ASN A 91 -10.30 8.19 -12.66
N PHE A 92 -11.34 7.72 -13.37
CA PHE A 92 -11.97 8.49 -14.45
C PHE A 92 -12.42 9.87 -13.98
N GLY A 93 -13.00 9.93 -12.79
CA GLY A 93 -13.45 11.16 -12.14
C GLY A 93 -12.43 11.87 -11.27
N GLY A 94 -11.23 11.31 -11.05
CA GLY A 94 -10.27 11.91 -10.13
C GLY A 94 -9.54 13.10 -10.74
N GLY A 95 -9.16 14.05 -9.88
CA GLY A 95 -8.49 15.29 -10.29
C GLY A 95 -9.38 16.26 -11.09
N LYS A 96 -8.83 17.43 -11.44
CA LYS A 96 -9.55 18.50 -12.16
C LYS A 96 -10.02 18.04 -13.56
N LYS A 97 -9.19 17.27 -14.27
CA LYS A 97 -9.48 16.77 -15.63
C LYS A 97 -10.64 15.77 -15.63
N GLY A 98 -10.67 14.83 -14.68
CA GLY A 98 -11.76 13.87 -14.52
C GLY A 98 -13.09 14.51 -14.16
N ARG A 99 -13.11 15.47 -13.22
CA ARG A 99 -14.33 16.23 -12.90
C ARG A 99 -14.84 17.05 -14.08
N ALA A 100 -13.93 17.65 -14.86
CA ALA A 100 -14.30 18.38 -16.07
C ALA A 100 -14.89 17.44 -17.14
N ALA A 101 -14.33 16.22 -17.27
CA ALA A 101 -14.87 15.21 -18.18
C ALA A 101 -16.26 14.72 -17.75
N ILE A 102 -16.47 14.46 -16.46
CA ILE A 102 -17.80 14.13 -15.92
C ILE A 102 -18.80 15.24 -16.24
N LYS A 103 -18.46 16.49 -15.88
CA LYS A 103 -19.33 17.63 -16.15
C LYS A 103 -19.65 17.79 -17.64
N TYR A 104 -18.65 17.59 -18.51
CA TYR A 104 -18.85 17.61 -19.95
C TYR A 104 -19.84 16.53 -20.40
N LEU A 105 -19.69 15.28 -19.94
CA LEU A 105 -20.62 14.20 -20.27
C LEU A 105 -22.03 14.48 -19.75
N GLU A 106 -22.17 15.03 -18.53
CA GLU A 106 -23.45 15.40 -17.96
C GLU A 106 -24.15 16.50 -18.77
N ASP A 107 -23.43 17.57 -19.11
CA ASP A 107 -23.96 18.70 -19.86
C ASP A 107 -24.26 18.31 -21.33
N TYR A 108 -23.39 17.52 -21.97
CA TYR A 108 -23.49 17.16 -23.39
C TYR A 108 -24.55 16.09 -23.66
N LEU A 109 -24.66 15.08 -22.79
CA LEU A 109 -25.59 13.96 -22.95
C LEU A 109 -26.89 14.15 -22.16
N ASN A 110 -26.96 15.17 -21.29
CA ASN A 110 -28.08 15.45 -20.39
C ASN A 110 -28.43 14.24 -19.49
N ILE A 111 -27.40 13.62 -18.92
CA ILE A 111 -27.49 12.46 -18.01
C ILE A 111 -26.70 12.75 -16.72
N GLN A 112 -27.00 12.07 -15.63
CA GLN A 112 -26.13 12.10 -14.44
C GLN A 112 -24.97 11.11 -14.62
N VAL A 113 -23.74 11.51 -14.32
CA VAL A 113 -22.58 10.63 -14.46
C VAL A 113 -22.06 10.24 -13.08
N ASN A 114 -22.00 8.94 -12.83
CA ASN A 114 -21.36 8.35 -11.68
C ASN A 114 -20.02 7.76 -12.12
N ALA A 115 -18.92 8.11 -11.46
CA ALA A 115 -17.60 7.61 -11.82
C ALA A 115 -16.68 7.55 -10.60
N SER A 116 -15.63 6.74 -10.71
CA SER A 116 -14.65 6.60 -9.64
C SER A 116 -13.54 7.66 -9.71
N THR A 117 -13.09 8.10 -8.55
CA THR A 117 -11.95 8.99 -8.31
C THR A 117 -10.69 8.24 -7.87
N ASN A 118 -10.77 6.91 -7.74
CA ASN A 118 -9.70 6.03 -7.29
C ASN A 118 -9.68 4.75 -8.16
N ILE A 119 -8.92 3.72 -7.78
CA ILE A 119 -8.82 2.49 -8.57
C ILE A 119 -10.11 1.66 -8.41
N THR A 120 -10.82 1.36 -9.50
CA THR A 120 -12.00 0.49 -9.50
C THR A 120 -11.61 -0.94 -9.85
N GLY A 121 -12.02 -1.89 -9.03
CA GLY A 121 -12.12 -3.30 -9.43
C GLY A 121 -10.96 -4.21 -9.03
N GLU A 122 -9.82 -3.67 -8.60
CA GLU A 122 -8.81 -4.43 -7.87
C GLU A 122 -8.15 -3.52 -6.82
N SER A 123 -8.34 -3.86 -5.53
CA SER A 123 -7.92 -3.11 -4.32
C SER A 123 -8.68 -1.82 -3.95
N GLY A 124 -9.72 -1.41 -4.68
CA GLY A 124 -10.58 -0.27 -4.33
C GLY A 124 -12.05 -0.67 -4.43
N ASP A 125 -12.86 -0.15 -3.50
CA ASP A 125 -14.27 -0.48 -3.43
C ASP A 125 -14.95 -0.19 -4.78
N TRP A 126 -15.92 -0.99 -5.19
CA TRP A 126 -16.67 -0.79 -6.44
C TRP A 126 -17.62 0.42 -6.35
N LYS A 127 -17.19 1.45 -5.62
CA LYS A 127 -17.87 2.71 -5.40
C LYS A 127 -17.46 3.68 -6.50
N LEU A 128 -18.41 4.53 -6.82
CA LEU A 128 -18.22 5.65 -7.71
C LEU A 128 -18.37 6.88 -6.82
N GLU A 129 -17.25 7.51 -6.47
CA GLU A 129 -17.20 8.60 -5.48
C GLU A 129 -17.75 9.92 -6.03
N ILE A 130 -17.95 10.02 -7.34
CA ILE A 130 -18.64 11.13 -7.99
C ILE A 130 -20.00 10.64 -8.49
N GLY A 131 -21.03 11.47 -8.26
CA GLY A 131 -22.43 11.17 -8.56
C GLY A 131 -23.22 10.74 -7.31
N LYS A 132 -24.55 10.60 -7.42
CA LYS A 132 -25.43 10.17 -6.31
C LYS A 132 -25.35 8.66 -6.07
N GLY A 133 -24.15 8.08 -5.91
CA GLY A 133 -23.80 6.65 -5.88
C GLY A 133 -24.51 5.74 -4.85
N LYS A 134 -25.84 5.81 -4.74
CA LYS A 134 -26.69 4.99 -3.87
C LYS A 134 -27.02 3.62 -4.48
N ASN A 135 -26.69 3.39 -5.76
CA ASN A 135 -26.98 2.14 -6.50
C ASN A 135 -25.74 1.49 -7.17
N GLY A 136 -24.52 1.88 -6.79
CA GLY A 136 -23.30 1.26 -7.32
C GLY A 136 -23.24 -0.24 -6.99
N LEU A 137 -22.78 -1.05 -7.96
CA LEU A 137 -22.75 -2.51 -7.89
C LEU A 137 -21.98 -2.98 -6.64
N LYS A 138 -22.67 -3.52 -5.63
CA LYS A 138 -22.01 -4.16 -4.49
C LYS A 138 -21.55 -5.56 -4.92
N LEU A 139 -20.25 -5.84 -4.81
CA LEU A 139 -19.69 -7.20 -4.91
C LEU A 139 -19.41 -7.74 -3.50
N PRO A 140 -20.34 -8.47 -2.87
CA PRO A 140 -20.34 -8.75 -1.43
C PRO A 140 -19.34 -9.83 -0.93
N ASN A 141 -18.39 -10.32 -1.75
CA ASN A 141 -17.58 -11.49 -1.38
C ASN A 141 -16.07 -11.34 -1.70
N PHE A 142 -15.36 -10.42 -1.04
CA PHE A 142 -13.88 -10.39 -1.08
C PHE A 142 -13.30 -10.96 0.24
N LYS A 143 -12.46 -12.00 0.13
CA LYS A 143 -11.73 -12.65 1.23
C LYS A 143 -10.24 -12.54 0.92
N GLY A 144 -9.48 -11.82 1.75
CA GLY A 144 -8.04 -11.67 1.57
C GLY A 144 -7.31 -11.49 2.89
N ASN A 145 -6.25 -12.27 3.06
CA ASN A 145 -5.19 -12.15 4.04
C ASN A 145 -3.88 -11.97 3.27
N LEU A 146 -3.07 -10.97 3.63
CA LEU A 146 -1.99 -10.57 2.72
C LEU A 146 -0.91 -11.65 2.60
N GLN A 147 -0.71 -12.52 3.60
CA GLN A 147 0.30 -13.58 3.53
C GLN A 147 -0.18 -14.89 2.88
N LEU A 148 -1.49 -15.10 2.77
CA LEU A 148 -2.11 -16.23 2.08
C LEU A 148 -2.91 -15.69 0.90
N ASP A 149 -2.20 -15.44 -0.18
CA ASP A 149 -2.75 -14.84 -1.38
C ASP A 149 -2.68 -15.82 -2.55
N LYS A 150 -3.42 -15.50 -3.60
CA LYS A 150 -3.33 -16.12 -4.93
C LYS A 150 -2.17 -15.57 -5.74
N THR A 151 -1.69 -14.37 -5.42
CA THR A 151 -0.56 -13.74 -6.11
C THR A 151 0.49 -13.24 -5.14
N HIS A 152 1.74 -13.62 -5.36
CA HIS A 152 2.88 -13.18 -4.55
C HIS A 152 4.02 -12.65 -5.43
N TYR A 153 4.70 -11.63 -4.93
CA TYR A 153 5.93 -11.09 -5.52
C TYR A 153 7.08 -11.32 -4.56
N LEU A 154 8.21 -11.78 -5.09
CA LEU A 154 9.44 -11.99 -4.34
C LEU A 154 10.58 -11.22 -5.01
N ASN A 155 11.04 -10.17 -4.32
CA ASN A 155 12.12 -9.31 -4.76
C ASN A 155 13.46 -10.08 -4.83
N PRO A 156 14.36 -9.75 -5.77
CA PRO A 156 15.74 -10.17 -5.68
C PRO A 156 16.46 -9.44 -4.54
N LEU A 157 17.48 -10.08 -3.97
CA LEU A 157 18.32 -9.60 -2.88
C LEU A 157 19.79 -9.61 -3.30
N LEU A 158 20.62 -8.79 -2.65
CA LEU A 158 22.06 -8.84 -2.85
C LEU A 158 22.68 -9.91 -1.94
N ALA A 159 23.40 -10.86 -2.54
CA ALA A 159 24.21 -11.84 -1.85
C ALA A 159 25.71 -11.58 -2.08
N GLY A 160 26.48 -11.65 -1.00
CA GLY A 160 27.93 -11.76 -1.04
C GLY A 160 28.70 -10.57 -0.50
N SER A 161 29.99 -10.82 -0.34
CA SER A 161 31.02 -9.78 -0.36
C SER A 161 31.14 -9.22 -1.77
N TYR A 162 31.74 -8.03 -1.90
CA TYR A 162 31.94 -7.33 -3.18
C TYR A 162 32.47 -8.24 -4.31
N ASN A 163 33.26 -9.27 -3.96
CA ASN A 163 33.87 -10.23 -4.89
C ASN A 163 33.72 -11.72 -4.47
N ASN A 164 32.82 -12.07 -3.54
CA ASN A 164 32.69 -13.45 -3.05
C ASN A 164 31.24 -13.85 -2.70
N THR A 165 30.78 -14.97 -3.26
CA THR A 165 29.44 -15.54 -3.06
C THR A 165 29.28 -16.35 -1.77
N THR A 166 30.28 -16.46 -0.89
CA THR A 166 30.23 -17.32 0.31
C THR A 166 29.32 -16.84 1.45
N SER A 167 28.66 -15.68 1.34
CA SER A 167 27.78 -15.19 2.42
C SER A 167 26.55 -16.09 2.63
N ILE A 168 26.07 -16.74 1.56
CA ILE A 168 24.96 -17.69 1.55
C ILE A 168 25.37 -18.91 0.73
N GLN A 169 25.21 -20.11 1.28
CA GLN A 169 25.56 -21.36 0.61
C GLN A 169 24.34 -22.04 -0.01
N GLU A 170 23.18 -21.88 0.61
CA GLU A 170 21.94 -22.50 0.15
C GLU A 170 20.77 -21.52 0.27
N GLU A 171 19.83 -21.62 -0.67
CA GLU A 171 18.56 -20.92 -0.62
C GLU A 171 17.43 -21.81 -1.14
N PHE A 172 16.23 -21.57 -0.64
CA PHE A 172 15.05 -22.36 -0.92
C PHE A 172 13.79 -21.51 -0.89
N ILE A 173 12.78 -21.92 -1.65
CA ILE A 173 11.43 -21.37 -1.54
C ILE A 173 10.51 -22.50 -1.06
N TYR A 174 9.82 -22.27 0.05
CA TYR A 174 8.83 -23.19 0.60
C TYR A 174 7.44 -22.73 0.19
N LEU A 175 6.67 -23.64 -0.41
CA LEU A 175 5.27 -23.42 -0.77
C LEU A 175 4.36 -24.35 0.04
N SER A 176 3.27 -23.78 0.53
CA SER A 176 2.23 -24.50 1.28
C SER A 176 0.87 -23.84 1.07
N THR A 177 -0.20 -24.58 1.35
CA THR A 177 -1.58 -24.10 1.21
C THR A 177 -2.48 -24.78 2.24
N PRO A 178 -3.55 -24.13 2.70
CA PRO A 178 -4.60 -24.80 3.48
C PRO A 178 -5.46 -25.74 2.62
N SER A 179 -5.37 -25.68 1.30
CA SER A 179 -6.23 -26.45 0.40
C SER A 179 -6.03 -27.96 0.59
N ALA A 180 -7.12 -28.68 0.88
CA ALA A 180 -7.09 -30.13 1.01
C ALA A 180 -6.90 -30.85 -0.34
N THR A 181 -7.27 -30.17 -1.43
CA THR A 181 -7.12 -30.64 -2.81
C THR A 181 -5.87 -30.03 -3.46
N ASN A 182 -5.41 -30.65 -4.54
CA ASN A 182 -4.30 -30.10 -5.31
C ASN A 182 -4.66 -28.73 -5.88
N ILE A 183 -3.75 -27.78 -5.68
CA ILE A 183 -3.73 -26.49 -6.36
C ILE A 183 -2.53 -26.45 -7.30
N THR A 184 -2.61 -25.59 -8.31
CA THR A 184 -1.50 -25.34 -9.23
C THR A 184 -0.99 -23.93 -9.03
N VAL A 185 0.29 -23.80 -8.71
CA VAL A 185 1.02 -22.54 -8.61
C VAL A 185 1.90 -22.39 -9.84
N GLN A 186 1.81 -21.25 -10.51
CA GLN A 186 2.70 -20.85 -11.59
C GLN A 186 3.77 -19.90 -11.04
N MET A 187 5.04 -20.28 -11.12
CA MET A 187 6.19 -19.42 -10.82
C MET A 187 6.78 -18.88 -12.12
N ASN A 188 6.84 -17.55 -12.25
CA ASN A 188 7.45 -16.86 -13.39
C ASN A 188 8.48 -15.85 -12.91
N TYR A 189 9.38 -15.44 -13.80
CA TYR A 189 10.08 -14.17 -13.67
C TYR A 189 9.06 -13.03 -13.57
N ALA A 190 9.35 -12.02 -12.75
CA ALA A 190 8.40 -10.93 -12.49
C ALA A 190 8.07 -10.11 -13.76
N SER A 191 8.99 -10.06 -14.74
CA SER A 191 8.73 -9.42 -16.04
C SER A 191 7.73 -10.18 -16.90
N GLY A 192 7.58 -11.49 -16.68
CA GLY A 192 6.75 -12.40 -17.48
C GLY A 192 7.49 -13.09 -18.63
N THR A 193 8.82 -13.02 -18.70
CA THR A 193 9.64 -13.67 -19.76
C THR A 193 9.77 -15.18 -19.66
N GLY A 194 8.93 -15.84 -18.85
CA GLY A 194 8.95 -17.28 -18.63
C GLY A 194 9.26 -17.64 -17.18
N SER A 195 9.80 -18.84 -16.98
CA SER A 195 10.03 -19.42 -15.66
C SER A 195 11.48 -19.90 -15.51
N PRO A 196 12.08 -19.73 -14.31
CA PRO A 196 13.34 -20.41 -14.02
C PRO A 196 13.12 -21.92 -13.95
N ARG A 197 14.18 -22.68 -14.24
CA ARG A 197 14.17 -24.12 -14.03
C ARG A 197 14.43 -24.43 -12.55
N ILE A 198 13.59 -25.28 -11.97
CA ILE A 198 13.60 -25.60 -10.54
C ILE A 198 13.52 -27.11 -10.30
N SER A 199 14.09 -27.54 -9.18
CA SER A 199 13.74 -28.80 -8.53
C SER A 199 12.58 -28.56 -7.55
N ILE A 200 11.68 -29.53 -7.47
CA ILE A 200 10.53 -29.54 -6.55
C ILE A 200 10.69 -30.77 -5.66
N TYR A 201 11.01 -30.53 -4.39
CA TYR A 201 11.10 -31.56 -3.36
C TYR A 201 9.78 -31.63 -2.59
N ASP A 202 9.07 -32.76 -2.68
CA ASP A 202 7.89 -33.02 -1.85
C ASP A 202 8.36 -33.34 -0.42
N LEU A 203 7.99 -32.47 0.52
CA LEU A 203 8.44 -32.58 1.92
C LEU A 203 7.84 -33.79 2.64
N THR A 204 6.83 -34.44 2.07
CA THR A 204 6.15 -35.61 2.67
C THR A 204 6.61 -36.90 2.03
N ALA A 205 6.62 -36.95 0.70
CA ALA A 205 7.05 -38.13 -0.05
C ALA A 205 8.58 -38.29 -0.08
N GLY A 206 9.34 -37.22 0.16
CA GLY A 206 10.79 -37.22 0.07
C GLY A 206 11.33 -37.37 -1.35
N THR A 207 10.50 -37.06 -2.36
CA THR A 207 10.81 -37.24 -3.77
C THR A 207 11.11 -35.90 -4.45
N THR A 208 12.09 -35.87 -5.35
CA THR A 208 12.42 -34.71 -6.18
C THR A 208 11.90 -34.87 -7.59
N THR A 209 11.24 -33.85 -8.11
CA THR A 209 10.92 -33.68 -9.53
C THR A 209 11.53 -32.40 -10.06
N TYR A 210 11.49 -32.17 -11.38
CA TYR A 210 12.05 -30.97 -12.01
C TYR A 210 11.05 -30.38 -13.00
N THR A 211 11.03 -29.06 -13.10
CA THR A 211 10.23 -28.35 -14.10
C THR A 211 10.98 -27.15 -14.67
N SER A 212 10.79 -26.90 -15.96
CA SER A 212 11.21 -25.67 -16.65
C SER A 212 10.04 -24.76 -17.01
N THR A 213 8.81 -25.18 -16.74
CA THR A 213 7.59 -24.41 -17.03
C THR A 213 7.09 -23.61 -15.83
N GLY A 214 7.75 -23.73 -14.67
CA GLY A 214 7.34 -23.06 -13.43
C GLY A 214 6.03 -23.58 -12.81
N VAL A 215 5.42 -24.62 -13.41
CA VAL A 215 4.18 -25.23 -12.92
C VAL A 215 4.49 -26.15 -11.73
N ILE A 216 3.91 -25.84 -10.58
CA ILE A 216 4.08 -26.57 -9.33
C ILE A 216 2.70 -27.01 -8.83
N THR A 217 2.54 -28.28 -8.50
CA THR A 217 1.30 -28.81 -7.89
C THR A 217 1.55 -29.18 -6.44
N LEU A 218 0.69 -28.72 -5.54
CA LEU A 218 0.79 -28.99 -4.12
C LEU A 218 -0.59 -29.00 -3.47
N LYS A 219 -0.67 -29.52 -2.25
CA LYS A 219 -1.83 -29.45 -1.36
C LYS A 219 -1.35 -29.39 0.09
N ASN A 220 -2.25 -29.16 1.02
CA ASN A 220 -1.93 -29.11 2.45
C ASN A 220 -1.16 -30.36 2.92
N ALA A 221 -1.58 -31.56 2.53
CA ALA A 221 -0.89 -32.80 2.91
C ALA A 221 0.54 -32.91 2.33
N ASN A 222 0.83 -32.24 1.21
CA ASN A 222 2.06 -32.34 0.41
C ASN A 222 2.63 -30.95 0.10
N PRO A 223 3.15 -30.21 1.11
CA PRO A 223 3.87 -28.98 0.86
C PRO A 223 5.21 -29.28 0.17
N VAL A 224 5.76 -28.29 -0.53
CA VAL A 224 6.97 -28.48 -1.35
C VAL A 224 8.06 -27.45 -1.03
N ARG A 225 9.30 -27.85 -1.23
CA ARG A 225 10.49 -27.00 -1.19
C ARG A 225 11.12 -26.94 -2.57
N LEU A 226 11.46 -25.74 -3.02
CA LEU A 226 11.98 -25.46 -4.35
C LEU A 226 13.44 -25.02 -4.28
N GLN A 227 14.22 -25.36 -5.30
CA GLN A 227 15.60 -24.90 -5.48
C GLN A 227 15.89 -24.69 -6.98
N PHE A 228 16.70 -23.68 -7.31
CA PHE A 228 17.06 -23.41 -8.71
C PHE A 228 18.12 -24.38 -9.22
N VAL A 229 17.94 -24.85 -10.45
CA VAL A 229 18.85 -25.82 -11.08
C VAL A 229 19.16 -25.44 -12.52
N GLY A 230 20.38 -25.77 -12.95
CA GLY A 230 20.85 -25.59 -14.32
C GLY A 230 20.16 -26.52 -15.31
N ALA A 231 20.67 -26.55 -16.54
CA ALA A 231 20.08 -27.34 -17.63
C ALA A 231 20.04 -28.84 -17.32
N ALA A 232 19.06 -29.53 -17.92
CA ALA A 232 19.04 -30.99 -17.95
C ALA A 232 20.15 -31.53 -18.87
N PRO A 233 20.68 -32.75 -18.63
CA PRO A 233 20.31 -33.68 -17.56
C PRO A 233 21.08 -33.50 -16.25
N THR A 234 22.09 -32.63 -16.20
CA THR A 234 23.00 -32.52 -15.05
C THR A 234 22.32 -31.97 -13.80
N ASN A 235 21.29 -31.13 -13.95
CA ASN A 235 20.46 -30.61 -12.85
C ASN A 235 21.29 -29.97 -11.71
N THR A 236 22.42 -29.36 -12.04
CA THR A 236 23.32 -28.76 -11.06
C THR A 236 22.59 -27.66 -10.30
N ILE A 237 22.65 -27.66 -8.97
CA ILE A 237 22.11 -26.58 -8.14
C ILE A 237 22.81 -25.27 -8.55
N ILE A 238 22.04 -24.22 -8.77
CA ILE A 238 22.58 -22.88 -9.05
C ILE A 238 22.99 -22.26 -7.71
N THR A 239 24.24 -21.82 -7.62
CA THR A 239 24.78 -21.19 -6.41
C THR A 239 24.07 -19.87 -6.13
N PRO A 240 23.66 -19.61 -4.86
CA PRO A 240 23.18 -18.29 -4.44
C PRO A 240 24.12 -17.16 -4.88
N GLY A 241 23.54 -16.03 -5.25
CA GLY A 241 24.24 -14.92 -5.90
C GLY A 241 24.24 -14.98 -7.43
N THR A 242 23.76 -16.08 -8.03
CA THR A 242 23.53 -16.16 -9.49
C THR A 242 22.12 -16.70 -9.82
N THR A 243 21.19 -16.53 -8.89
CA THR A 243 19.82 -17.07 -8.99
C THR A 243 18.82 -15.95 -9.23
N PRO A 244 17.55 -16.28 -9.52
CA PRO A 244 16.50 -15.26 -9.63
C PRO A 244 16.23 -14.49 -8.34
N THR A 245 16.58 -15.04 -7.17
CA THR A 245 16.33 -14.43 -5.85
C THR A 245 17.55 -13.77 -5.24
N THR A 246 18.76 -14.18 -5.61
CA THR A 246 19.99 -13.58 -5.11
C THR A 246 20.96 -13.25 -6.24
N VAL A 247 21.42 -12.01 -6.26
CA VAL A 247 22.38 -11.47 -7.24
C VAL A 247 23.64 -10.96 -6.55
N PRO A 248 24.76 -10.78 -7.26
CA PRO A 248 26.00 -10.33 -6.63
C PRO A 248 25.91 -8.89 -6.13
N THR A 249 26.57 -8.58 -5.02
CA THR A 249 26.57 -7.26 -4.38
C THR A 249 27.04 -6.12 -5.30
N ASN A 250 27.92 -6.40 -6.28
CA ASN A 250 28.36 -5.43 -7.29
C ASN A 250 27.29 -5.09 -8.35
N THR A 251 26.07 -5.60 -8.24
CA THR A 251 24.92 -5.14 -9.06
C THR A 251 24.09 -4.07 -8.33
N GLY A 252 24.32 -3.85 -7.04
CA GLY A 252 23.67 -2.79 -6.27
C GLY A 252 23.91 -1.41 -6.89
N GLY A 253 22.91 -0.53 -6.81
CA GLY A 253 22.95 0.80 -7.43
C GLY A 253 22.69 0.83 -8.94
N THR A 254 22.51 -0.33 -9.57
CA THR A 254 22.10 -0.49 -10.97
C THR A 254 20.66 -0.98 -11.10
N ILE A 255 20.09 -0.90 -12.30
CA ILE A 255 18.81 -1.56 -12.60
C ILE A 255 19.12 -3.03 -12.89
N ILE A 256 18.53 -3.93 -12.10
CA ILE A 256 18.65 -5.37 -12.24
C ILE A 256 17.44 -5.86 -13.03
N SER A 257 17.70 -6.56 -14.14
CA SER A 257 16.64 -6.94 -15.08
C SER A 257 15.67 -7.97 -14.49
N GLY A 258 14.38 -7.69 -14.65
CA GLY A 258 13.30 -8.60 -14.30
C GLY A 258 13.21 -9.86 -15.15
N ASN A 259 14.01 -9.94 -16.23
CA ASN A 259 13.99 -11.07 -17.18
C ASN A 259 14.68 -12.33 -16.66
N SER A 260 15.54 -12.16 -15.64
CA SER A 260 16.31 -13.23 -15.01
C SER A 260 16.26 -13.17 -13.48
N THR A 261 15.62 -12.16 -12.90
CA THR A 261 15.56 -11.94 -11.45
C THR A 261 14.19 -11.43 -11.04
N GLY A 262 13.87 -11.59 -9.75
CA GLY A 262 12.54 -11.29 -9.22
C GLY A 262 11.51 -12.32 -9.68
N LEU A 263 10.64 -12.73 -8.77
CA LEU A 263 9.67 -13.79 -9.03
C LEU A 263 8.24 -13.32 -8.77
N LYS A 264 7.33 -13.84 -9.58
CA LYS A 264 5.89 -13.75 -9.39
C LYS A 264 5.30 -15.15 -9.32
N PHE A 265 4.48 -15.39 -8.31
CA PHE A 265 3.75 -16.64 -8.11
C PHE A 265 2.27 -16.36 -8.27
N THR A 266 1.55 -17.20 -9.01
CA THR A 266 0.08 -17.07 -9.20
C THR A 266 -0.62 -18.42 -9.11
N SER A 267 -1.80 -18.45 -8.49
CA SER A 267 -2.67 -19.64 -8.43
C SER A 267 -4.16 -19.25 -8.46
N SER A 268 -5.04 -20.22 -8.67
CA SER A 268 -6.50 -20.03 -8.56
C SER A 268 -7.00 -20.08 -7.11
N ASP A 269 -6.20 -20.63 -6.19
CA ASP A 269 -6.48 -20.78 -4.77
C ASP A 269 -5.33 -20.17 -3.94
N ASN A 270 -5.54 -19.94 -2.65
CA ASN A 270 -4.55 -19.22 -1.84
C ASN A 270 -3.41 -20.15 -1.38
N PHE A 271 -2.20 -19.59 -1.30
CA PHE A 271 -1.00 -20.29 -0.82
C PHE A 271 -0.01 -19.32 -0.16
N TYR A 272 0.97 -19.87 0.56
CA TYR A 272 2.07 -19.14 1.16
C TYR A 272 3.34 -19.28 0.33
N VAL A 273 4.15 -18.21 0.27
CA VAL A 273 5.51 -18.22 -0.28
C VAL A 273 6.50 -17.80 0.81
N ASN A 274 7.42 -18.69 1.16
CA ASN A 274 8.45 -18.41 2.17
C ASN A 274 9.84 -18.68 1.61
N TYR A 275 10.62 -17.62 1.41
CA TYR A 275 12.02 -17.71 1.02
C TYR A 275 12.88 -17.93 2.27
N ARG A 276 13.80 -18.89 2.22
CA ARG A 276 14.76 -19.19 3.29
C ARG A 276 16.15 -19.33 2.72
N ALA A 277 17.14 -18.78 3.42
CA ALA A 277 18.53 -18.83 3.02
C ALA A 277 19.41 -19.21 4.21
N ARG A 278 20.55 -19.87 3.93
CA ARG A 278 21.52 -20.22 4.95
C ARG A 278 22.95 -20.32 4.45
N SER A 279 23.86 -20.25 5.40
CA SER A 279 25.27 -20.63 5.34
C SER A 279 25.60 -21.46 6.59
N THR A 280 26.88 -21.68 6.87
CA THR A 280 27.31 -22.37 8.10
C THR A 280 26.89 -21.61 9.37
N ALA A 281 27.04 -20.29 9.37
CA ALA A 281 26.84 -19.44 10.55
C ALA A 281 25.78 -18.34 10.32
N GLN A 282 25.00 -18.45 9.25
CA GLN A 282 23.96 -17.47 8.91
C GLN A 282 22.70 -18.20 8.47
N ALA A 283 21.53 -17.71 8.87
CA ALA A 283 20.25 -18.20 8.40
C ALA A 283 19.18 -17.11 8.45
N GLY A 284 18.15 -17.26 7.62
CA GLY A 284 17.12 -16.24 7.52
C GLY A 284 15.89 -16.75 6.79
N SER A 285 14.78 -16.06 7.03
CA SER A 285 13.49 -16.39 6.46
C SER A 285 12.75 -15.10 6.14
N MET A 286 12.03 -15.08 5.03
CA MET A 286 11.11 -14.00 4.70
C MET A 286 9.85 -14.58 4.09
N LEU A 287 8.71 -14.08 4.54
CA LEU A 287 7.43 -14.42 3.97
C LEU A 287 6.97 -13.32 3.02
N ALA A 288 6.56 -13.74 1.83
CA ALA A 288 5.85 -12.85 0.93
C ALA A 288 4.49 -12.49 1.55
N LYS A 289 4.07 -11.24 1.35
CA LYS A 289 2.84 -10.66 1.84
C LYS A 289 1.87 -10.39 0.67
N GLY A 290 1.91 -11.26 -0.34
CA GLY A 290 0.90 -11.30 -1.40
C GLY A 290 0.75 -10.00 -2.17
N LEU A 291 -0.47 -9.70 -2.60
CA LEU A 291 -0.82 -8.39 -3.18
C LEU A 291 -0.80 -7.27 -2.14
N GLY A 292 -0.90 -7.59 -0.85
CA GLY A 292 -0.80 -6.62 0.22
C GLY A 292 0.57 -5.99 0.41
N ALA A 293 1.62 -6.62 -0.12
CA ALA A 293 2.96 -6.06 -0.18
C ALA A 293 3.08 -4.91 -1.20
N LEU A 294 2.14 -4.82 -2.15
CA LEU A 294 2.20 -3.86 -3.23
C LEU A 294 1.61 -2.52 -2.82
N GLY A 295 2.30 -1.44 -3.20
CA GLY A 295 1.79 -0.08 -3.03
C GLY A 295 2.71 0.96 -3.64
N THR A 296 2.48 2.22 -3.32
CA THR A 296 3.15 3.38 -3.91
C THR A 296 3.91 4.24 -2.91
N GLU A 297 3.75 4.01 -1.61
CA GLU A 297 4.41 4.78 -0.56
C GLU A 297 4.91 3.88 0.56
N PHE A 298 6.21 3.95 0.86
CA PHE A 298 6.88 3.16 1.90
C PHE A 298 7.92 4.02 2.63
N ARG A 299 8.39 3.52 3.78
CA ARG A 299 9.61 4.02 4.44
C ARG A 299 10.65 2.91 4.53
N TRP A 300 11.91 3.24 4.33
CA TRP A 300 13.01 2.29 4.49
C TRP A 300 13.21 2.03 5.99
N GLY A 301 12.69 0.91 6.45
CA GLY A 301 12.88 0.41 7.81
C GLY A 301 13.95 -0.67 7.92
N GLY A 302 14.36 -0.98 9.15
CA GLY A 302 15.34 -2.03 9.42
C GLY A 302 16.03 -1.86 10.77
N SER A 303 17.07 -2.66 11.02
CA SER A 303 17.94 -2.49 12.19
C SER A 303 19.15 -1.64 11.80
N PRO A 304 19.43 -0.52 12.49
CA PRO A 304 20.69 0.19 12.32
C PRO A 304 21.86 -0.69 12.80
N ASN A 305 23.07 -0.39 12.30
CA ASN A 305 24.29 -0.92 12.89
C ASN A 305 24.66 -0.06 14.11
N VAL A 306 25.10 -0.71 15.19
CA VAL A 306 25.31 -0.09 16.49
C VAL A 306 26.74 -0.27 17.02
N ALA A 307 27.58 -1.02 16.31
CA ALA A 307 28.98 -1.22 16.66
C ALA A 307 29.90 -1.11 15.44
N ALA A 308 31.14 -0.68 15.65
CA ALA A 308 32.18 -0.77 14.61
C ALA A 308 32.49 -2.25 14.30
N THR A 309 32.82 -2.55 13.05
CA THR A 309 33.08 -3.92 12.60
C THR A 309 34.24 -3.98 11.60
N THR A 310 34.93 -5.11 11.56
CA THR A 310 35.94 -5.43 10.54
C THR A 310 35.36 -6.12 9.30
N ILE A 311 34.08 -6.46 9.31
CA ILE A 311 33.40 -7.18 8.23
C ILE A 311 32.79 -6.17 7.26
N ALA A 312 33.44 -5.96 6.12
CA ALA A 312 32.99 -5.02 5.08
C ALA A 312 31.61 -5.35 4.48
N ASP A 313 31.20 -6.61 4.58
CA ASP A 313 29.93 -7.09 4.02
C ASP A 313 28.72 -6.72 4.88
N ILE A 314 28.93 -6.25 6.12
CA ILE A 314 27.81 -5.83 6.96
C ILE A 314 27.17 -4.58 6.36
N GLY A 315 25.84 -4.56 6.31
CA GLY A 315 25.10 -3.46 5.71
C GLY A 315 23.60 -3.71 5.69
N ASN A 316 22.88 -2.75 5.13
CA ASN A 316 21.45 -2.83 4.93
C ASN A 316 21.09 -2.51 3.48
N MET A 317 20.02 -3.13 3.00
CA MET A 317 19.53 -3.06 1.64
C MET A 317 18.08 -2.59 1.59
N LEU A 318 17.74 -1.95 0.47
CA LEU A 318 16.39 -1.66 0.04
C LEU A 318 16.26 -2.18 -1.38
N SER A 319 15.44 -3.22 -1.56
CA SER A 319 15.10 -3.79 -2.87
C SER A 319 13.71 -3.32 -3.27
N VAL A 320 13.61 -2.59 -4.39
CA VAL A 320 12.37 -2.10 -4.97
C VAL A 320 12.15 -2.78 -6.31
N MET A 321 11.03 -3.48 -6.50
CA MET A 321 10.70 -4.20 -7.74
C MET A 321 9.42 -3.64 -8.35
N ALA A 322 9.46 -3.29 -9.63
CA ALA A 322 8.30 -2.76 -10.35
C ALA A 322 7.35 -3.86 -10.82
N THR A 323 6.05 -3.60 -10.74
CA THR A 323 5.01 -4.54 -11.22
C THR A 323 4.51 -4.24 -12.64
N GLU A 324 4.89 -3.07 -13.17
CA GLU A 324 4.48 -2.54 -14.46
C GLU A 324 5.62 -1.77 -15.14
N ASP A 325 5.51 -1.61 -16.46
CA ASP A 325 6.46 -0.83 -17.25
C ASP A 325 6.41 0.65 -16.91
N ASN A 326 7.54 1.32 -17.12
CA ASN A 326 7.72 2.76 -16.89
C ASN A 326 7.32 3.22 -15.48
N THR A 327 7.56 2.37 -14.48
CA THR A 327 7.32 2.70 -13.07
C THR A 327 8.41 3.67 -12.59
N LYS A 328 8.02 4.88 -12.20
CA LYS A 328 8.93 5.88 -11.66
C LYS A 328 9.00 5.72 -10.16
N ILE A 329 10.22 5.65 -9.64
CA ILE A 329 10.48 5.58 -8.20
C ILE A 329 11.32 6.76 -7.76
N VAL A 330 11.01 7.28 -6.58
CA VAL A 330 11.74 8.34 -5.88
C VAL A 330 12.06 7.82 -4.49
N ILE A 331 13.35 7.71 -4.18
CA ILE A 331 13.83 7.39 -2.83
C ILE A 331 14.42 8.69 -2.28
N ASP A 332 13.73 9.30 -1.33
CA ASP A 332 14.03 10.63 -0.79
C ASP A 332 14.30 10.57 0.72
N ASN A 333 14.69 11.70 1.32
CA ASN A 333 15.00 11.82 2.74
C ASN A 333 16.12 10.86 3.20
N ILE A 334 17.08 10.58 2.32
CA ILE A 334 18.33 9.92 2.70
C ILE A 334 19.22 10.96 3.37
N LYS A 335 19.77 10.65 4.56
CA LYS A 335 20.62 11.60 5.28
C LYS A 335 21.87 11.93 4.46
N THR A 336 22.21 13.22 4.38
CA THR A 336 23.38 13.70 3.62
C THR A 336 24.66 12.98 4.04
N GLY A 337 25.47 12.59 3.05
CA GLY A 337 26.72 11.86 3.28
C GLY A 337 26.58 10.33 3.27
N THR A 338 25.35 9.80 3.30
CA THR A 338 25.11 8.36 3.08
C THR A 338 25.46 7.98 1.64
N LYS A 339 26.24 6.92 1.51
CA LYS A 339 26.75 6.39 0.24
C LYS A 339 26.24 4.96 0.02
N PHE A 340 26.00 4.61 -1.22
CA PHE A 340 25.57 3.28 -1.64
C PHE A 340 26.50 2.74 -2.71
N ILE A 341 26.50 1.40 -2.84
CA ILE A 341 27.17 0.72 -3.96
C ILE A 341 26.57 1.23 -5.28
N ASP A 342 27.42 1.42 -6.29
CA ASP A 342 27.08 2.02 -7.60
C ASP A 342 27.19 1.06 -8.79
N GLY A 343 27.59 -0.19 -8.53
CA GLY A 343 27.76 -1.24 -9.53
C GLY A 343 29.07 -1.23 -10.32
N LEU A 344 29.98 -0.30 -10.04
CA LEU A 344 31.22 -0.10 -10.83
C LEU A 344 32.53 -0.45 -10.09
N GLY A 345 32.45 -1.19 -8.99
CA GLY A 345 33.61 -1.39 -8.11
C GLY A 345 33.55 -0.57 -6.82
N GLY A 346 32.66 0.42 -6.73
CA GLY A 346 32.74 1.49 -5.73
C GLY A 346 31.49 1.74 -4.89
N ILE A 347 31.61 2.75 -4.02
CA ILE A 347 30.55 3.31 -3.18
C ILE A 347 30.48 4.82 -3.48
N THR A 348 29.76 5.21 -4.53
CA THR A 348 29.70 6.63 -4.97
C THR A 348 28.30 7.19 -5.12
N LEU A 349 27.24 6.37 -5.12
CA LEU A 349 25.88 6.88 -5.21
C LEU A 349 25.51 7.54 -3.87
N THR A 350 25.13 8.81 -3.89
CA THR A 350 24.85 9.61 -2.69
C THR A 350 23.42 10.13 -2.66
N GLY A 351 22.86 10.26 -1.45
CA GLY A 351 21.61 10.97 -1.20
C GLY A 351 21.74 12.50 -1.36
N PRO A 352 20.65 13.26 -1.21
CA PRO A 352 19.46 12.91 -0.41
C PRO A 352 18.33 12.22 -1.18
N THR A 353 18.34 12.30 -2.52
CA THR A 353 17.25 11.80 -3.37
C THR A 353 17.80 10.99 -4.53
N ILE A 354 17.21 9.83 -4.80
CA ILE A 354 17.56 8.94 -5.91
C ILE A 354 16.29 8.68 -6.73
N ASN A 355 16.38 8.89 -8.05
CA ASN A 355 15.27 8.68 -8.99
C ASN A 355 15.62 7.56 -9.96
N LYS A 356 14.67 6.66 -10.23
CA LYS A 356 14.79 5.63 -11.26
C LYS A 356 13.47 5.41 -11.98
N THR A 357 13.56 4.95 -13.22
CA THR A 357 12.43 4.43 -13.99
C THR A 357 12.71 2.96 -14.26
N LEU A 358 11.79 2.09 -13.86
CA LEU A 358 11.91 0.64 -13.95
C LEU A 358 10.90 0.09 -14.94
N GLN A 359 11.27 -0.95 -15.68
CA GLN A 359 10.30 -1.74 -16.45
C GLN A 359 9.67 -2.81 -15.57
N LYS A 360 8.62 -3.47 -16.08
CA LYS A 360 7.95 -4.54 -15.34
C LYS A 360 8.93 -5.63 -14.95
N GLY A 361 8.95 -5.95 -13.66
CA GLY A 361 9.85 -6.95 -13.07
C GLY A 361 11.25 -6.45 -12.78
N ASP A 362 11.69 -5.32 -13.37
CA ASP A 362 12.98 -4.75 -13.03
C ASP A 362 13.01 -4.35 -11.56
N SER A 363 14.19 -4.53 -10.97
CA SER A 363 14.46 -4.19 -9.58
C SER A 363 15.59 -3.16 -9.48
N PHE A 364 15.49 -2.29 -8.49
CA PHE A 364 16.54 -1.39 -8.09
C PHE A 364 16.87 -1.64 -6.62
N ILE A 365 18.13 -2.03 -6.35
CA ILE A 365 18.57 -2.35 -4.99
C ILE A 365 19.64 -1.35 -4.54
N LEU A 366 19.36 -0.62 -3.46
CA LEU A 366 20.36 0.16 -2.74
C LEU A 366 20.97 -0.69 -1.65
N TYR A 367 22.29 -0.61 -1.49
CA TYR A 367 23.03 -1.23 -0.41
C TYR A 367 23.88 -0.20 0.31
N ALA A 368 23.66 -0.02 1.61
CA ALA A 368 24.44 0.84 2.48
C ALA A 368 25.46 -0.02 3.25
N PRO A 369 26.71 -0.13 2.76
CA PRO A 369 27.76 -0.85 3.46
C PRO A 369 28.28 -0.03 4.65
N VAL A 370 28.70 -0.72 5.70
CA VAL A 370 29.42 -0.11 6.84
C VAL A 370 30.74 0.53 6.40
N THR A 371 31.21 1.48 7.20
CA THR A 371 32.62 1.88 7.16
C THR A 371 33.42 0.92 8.06
N VAL A 372 34.38 0.20 7.50
CA VAL A 372 35.19 -0.76 8.27
C VAL A 372 35.93 -0.04 9.40
N GLY A 373 35.78 -0.56 10.62
CA GLY A 373 36.46 -0.06 11.82
C GLY A 373 35.87 1.19 12.45
N SER A 374 34.78 1.77 11.91
CA SER A 374 34.20 3.01 12.45
C SER A 374 32.68 3.08 12.28
N LEU A 375 31.99 3.64 13.27
CA LEU A 375 30.60 4.03 13.14
C LEU A 375 30.50 5.39 12.44
N THR A 376 29.64 5.47 11.43
CA THR A 376 29.50 6.61 10.53
C THR A 376 28.03 6.82 10.16
N ILE A 377 27.77 7.81 9.30
CA ILE A 377 26.43 8.00 8.74
C ILE A 377 25.94 6.79 7.94
N GLN A 378 26.83 5.92 7.45
CA GLN A 378 26.46 4.70 6.72
C GLN A 378 25.56 3.76 7.53
N ASP A 379 25.73 3.76 8.85
CA ASP A 379 25.08 2.83 9.77
C ASP A 379 23.61 3.15 10.03
N THR A 380 23.19 4.39 9.76
CA THR A 380 21.85 4.92 10.08
C THR A 380 21.26 5.87 9.03
N GLY A 381 22.03 6.27 8.03
CA GLY A 381 21.68 7.36 7.11
C GLY A 381 20.61 7.02 6.08
N TRP A 382 20.37 5.72 5.88
CA TRP A 382 19.31 5.17 5.03
C TRP A 382 17.98 4.99 5.80
N LEU A 383 18.03 4.87 7.12
CA LEU A 383 16.87 4.51 7.95
C LEU A 383 15.88 5.67 8.00
N GLY A 384 14.63 5.40 7.59
CA GLY A 384 13.56 6.39 7.50
C GLY A 384 13.38 7.07 6.13
N ALA A 385 14.23 6.75 5.16
CA ALA A 385 14.12 7.26 3.79
C ALA A 385 12.73 6.96 3.21
N LYS A 386 12.16 7.91 2.46
CA LYS A 386 10.84 7.80 1.84
C LYS A 386 10.95 7.16 0.47
N ILE A 387 10.15 6.13 0.19
CA ILE A 387 10.04 5.53 -1.14
C ILE A 387 8.67 5.90 -1.69
N ILE A 388 8.64 6.58 -2.83
CA ILE A 388 7.43 6.95 -3.56
C ILE A 388 7.49 6.35 -4.95
N SER A 389 6.35 5.86 -5.46
CA SER A 389 6.20 5.48 -6.85
C SER A 389 4.87 5.96 -7.43
N ASP A 390 4.83 6.15 -8.75
CA ASP A 390 3.60 6.42 -9.48
C ASP A 390 2.76 5.16 -9.75
N LYS A 391 3.34 3.96 -9.53
CA LYS A 391 2.70 2.66 -9.71
C LYS A 391 3.04 1.69 -8.58
N ASN A 392 2.34 0.56 -8.53
CA ASN A 392 2.58 -0.44 -7.50
C ASN A 392 3.98 -1.06 -7.61
N ILE A 393 4.70 -1.05 -6.49
CA ILE A 393 6.01 -1.69 -6.32
C ILE A 393 5.96 -2.68 -5.17
N ALA A 394 6.78 -3.72 -5.23
CA ALA A 394 7.08 -4.60 -4.10
C ALA A 394 8.39 -4.16 -3.44
N VAL A 395 8.44 -4.12 -2.11
CA VAL A 395 9.60 -3.60 -1.36
C VAL A 395 10.08 -4.61 -0.32
N ALA A 396 11.37 -4.92 -0.33
CA ALA A 396 12.04 -5.72 0.71
C ALA A 396 13.20 -4.93 1.32
N VAL A 397 13.43 -5.09 2.62
CA VAL A 397 14.47 -4.37 3.38
C VAL A 397 15.24 -5.31 4.29
N GLY A 398 16.38 -4.83 4.82
CA GLY A 398 17.24 -5.56 5.75
C GLY A 398 18.55 -5.99 5.10
N GLY A 399 19.11 -7.14 5.44
CA GLY A 399 20.40 -7.56 4.89
C GLY A 399 20.64 -9.05 5.07
N LEU A 400 21.40 -9.64 4.14
CA LEU A 400 21.89 -11.01 4.27
C LEU A 400 23.10 -11.12 5.23
N MET A 401 23.62 -9.97 5.66
CA MET A 401 24.73 -9.83 6.61
C MET A 401 24.42 -8.69 7.60
N GLN A 402 23.22 -8.69 8.18
CA GLN A 402 22.83 -7.67 9.15
C GLN A 402 23.65 -7.82 10.43
N GLN A 403 24.15 -6.72 10.98
CA GLN A 403 24.95 -6.75 12.21
C GLN A 403 24.15 -7.33 13.38
N GLY A 404 24.80 -8.22 14.14
CA GLY A 404 24.34 -8.70 15.43
C GLY A 404 24.55 -7.68 16.55
N ILE A 405 25.09 -8.09 17.70
CA ILE A 405 25.33 -7.16 18.82
C ILE A 405 26.58 -6.30 18.59
N SER A 406 27.71 -6.93 18.29
CA SER A 406 29.01 -6.25 18.24
C SER A 406 30.03 -6.96 17.36
N GLY A 407 31.12 -6.25 17.05
CA GLY A 407 32.28 -6.81 16.36
C GLY A 407 31.90 -7.46 15.03
N THR A 408 32.12 -8.77 14.94
CA THR A 408 31.88 -9.58 13.73
C THR A 408 30.55 -10.34 13.76
N ASN A 409 29.75 -10.18 14.82
CA ASN A 409 28.44 -10.82 14.92
C ASN A 409 27.53 -10.33 13.79
N ARG A 410 26.93 -11.28 13.08
CA ARG A 410 26.07 -10.99 11.93
C ARG A 410 25.22 -12.22 11.61
N ASP A 411 24.07 -11.94 11.04
CA ASP A 411 23.16 -12.96 10.53
C ASP A 411 22.25 -12.37 9.45
N ILE A 412 21.37 -13.16 8.88
CA ILE A 412 20.40 -12.71 7.89
C ILE A 412 19.16 -12.14 8.61
N GLY A 413 18.88 -10.87 8.36
CA GLY A 413 17.70 -10.18 8.89
C GLY A 413 17.09 -9.29 7.82
N PHE A 414 16.00 -9.74 7.22
CA PHE A 414 15.31 -9.07 6.13
C PHE A 414 13.83 -9.42 6.14
N ASP A 415 13.00 -8.52 5.61
CA ASP A 415 11.56 -8.76 5.50
C ASP A 415 10.96 -7.97 4.33
N GLN A 416 9.80 -8.42 3.84
CA GLN A 416 9.00 -7.70 2.84
C GLN A 416 8.10 -6.68 3.54
N LEU A 417 8.04 -5.46 3.03
CA LEU A 417 7.20 -4.41 3.59
C LEU A 417 5.77 -4.46 3.06
N VAL A 418 4.89 -3.76 3.77
CA VAL A 418 3.59 -3.30 3.27
C VAL A 418 3.63 -1.77 3.12
N PRO A 419 2.82 -1.17 2.23
CA PRO A 419 2.79 0.29 2.07
C PRO A 419 2.26 1.00 3.32
N VAL A 420 2.56 2.30 3.42
CA VAL A 420 2.22 3.15 4.59
C VAL A 420 0.73 3.10 4.95
N ASN A 421 -0.15 3.01 3.94
CA ASN A 421 -1.60 2.95 4.13
C ASN A 421 -2.11 1.62 4.72
N ARG A 422 -1.22 0.65 4.98
CA ARG A 422 -1.51 -0.65 5.63
C ARG A 422 -0.97 -0.73 7.06
N LEU A 423 -0.34 0.33 7.56
CA LEU A 423 0.18 0.40 8.92
C LEU A 423 -0.92 0.77 9.93
N GLY A 424 -0.71 0.45 11.19
CA GLY A 424 -1.65 0.73 12.28
C GLY A 424 -1.03 1.52 13.43
N LEU A 425 -1.72 1.50 14.57
CA LEU A 425 -1.39 2.34 15.74
C LEU A 425 -0.95 1.55 16.97
N GLU A 426 -1.30 0.27 17.00
CA GLU A 426 -1.10 -0.60 18.15
C GLU A 426 -0.35 -1.81 17.66
N TYR A 427 0.69 -2.21 18.40
CA TYR A 427 1.57 -3.32 18.06
C TYR A 427 1.90 -4.09 19.33
N ILE A 428 2.04 -5.40 19.22
CA ILE A 428 2.57 -6.22 20.30
C ILE A 428 3.82 -6.92 19.78
N VAL A 429 4.92 -6.71 20.47
CA VAL A 429 6.19 -7.38 20.19
C VAL A 429 6.33 -8.54 21.16
N MET A 430 6.53 -9.74 20.64
CA MET A 430 6.84 -10.94 21.43
C MET A 430 8.37 -11.12 21.46
N GLN A 431 8.94 -11.25 22.65
CA GLN A 431 10.39 -11.35 22.81
C GLN A 431 10.88 -12.70 22.28
N GLY A 432 11.98 -12.70 21.54
CA GLY A 432 12.72 -13.91 21.19
C GLY A 432 13.59 -14.36 22.35
N ASN A 433 14.73 -14.98 22.06
CA ASN A 433 15.61 -15.61 23.04
C ASN A 433 16.91 -14.83 23.33
N GLY A 434 16.99 -13.54 22.95
CA GLY A 434 18.12 -12.69 23.34
C GLY A 434 18.13 -12.39 24.85
N ASN A 435 19.32 -12.26 25.44
CA ASN A 435 19.49 -11.88 26.85
C ASN A 435 19.95 -10.41 27.05
N THR A 436 20.36 -10.07 28.27
CA THR A 436 20.90 -8.75 28.63
C THR A 436 22.23 -8.40 27.97
N ALA A 437 23.07 -9.39 27.66
CA ALA A 437 24.29 -9.22 26.87
C ALA A 437 23.98 -9.11 25.36
N ALA A 438 22.84 -9.65 24.91
CA ALA A 438 22.31 -9.68 23.56
C ALA A 438 20.94 -8.99 23.45
N PRO A 439 20.85 -7.68 23.73
CA PRO A 439 19.56 -7.01 23.80
C PRO A 439 18.87 -7.03 22.42
N GLU A 440 17.67 -7.62 22.39
CA GLU A 440 16.72 -7.43 21.31
C GLU A 440 16.42 -5.94 21.15
N ASN A 441 16.15 -5.49 19.92
CA ASN A 441 15.89 -4.07 19.66
C ASN A 441 14.59 -3.89 18.91
N ILE A 442 13.78 -2.94 19.36
CA ILE A 442 12.56 -2.54 18.67
C ILE A 442 12.83 -1.21 17.97
N ILE A 443 12.62 -1.18 16.66
CA ILE A 443 12.87 0.00 15.83
C ILE A 443 11.53 0.51 15.34
N ILE A 444 11.20 1.75 15.68
CA ILE A 444 9.96 2.39 15.25
C ILE A 444 10.31 3.54 14.32
N VAL A 445 9.76 3.52 13.10
CA VAL A 445 9.99 4.54 12.06
C VAL A 445 8.69 5.27 11.79
N SER A 446 8.69 6.59 11.99
CA SER A 446 7.52 7.44 11.75
C SER A 446 7.21 7.58 10.25
N THR A 447 5.93 7.64 9.90
CA THR A 447 5.50 7.97 8.52
C THR A 447 5.00 9.40 8.37
N VAL A 448 4.67 10.04 9.50
CA VAL A 448 4.13 11.39 9.65
C VAL A 448 4.89 12.12 10.75
N ASP A 449 5.03 13.42 10.61
CA ASP A 449 5.63 14.31 11.62
C ASP A 449 4.92 14.19 12.98
N ASN A 450 5.63 14.56 14.06
CA ASN A 450 5.11 14.58 15.43
C ASN A 450 4.49 13.25 15.92
N THR A 451 5.01 12.11 15.46
CA THR A 451 4.57 10.79 15.90
C THR A 451 5.04 10.51 17.33
N LYS A 452 4.10 10.34 18.27
CA LYS A 452 4.37 10.02 19.68
C LYS A 452 4.31 8.53 19.91
N ILE A 453 5.23 8.01 20.71
CA ILE A 453 5.37 6.59 21.05
C ILE A 453 5.08 6.38 22.52
N TYR A 454 4.35 5.33 22.86
CA TYR A 454 3.94 4.96 24.21
C TYR A 454 4.29 3.50 24.47
N LEU A 455 4.90 3.22 25.64
CA LEU A 455 5.32 1.88 26.10
C LEU A 455 4.61 1.46 27.39
N LYS A 456 4.89 0.21 27.79
CA LYS A 456 4.17 -0.67 28.72
C LYS A 456 3.90 -0.25 30.17
N ASN A 457 3.94 1.03 30.54
CA ASN A 457 3.43 1.46 31.85
C ASN A 457 3.07 2.97 31.84
N GLY A 458 1.78 3.29 31.96
CA GLY A 458 1.31 4.66 32.13
C GLY A 458 0.95 5.39 30.83
N PHE A 459 -0.11 4.97 30.15
CA PHE A 459 -0.91 5.95 29.41
C PHE A 459 -1.28 7.07 30.41
N PRO A 460 -0.78 8.32 30.25
CA PRO A 460 -0.50 9.03 29.00
C PRO A 460 0.96 9.48 28.75
N THR A 461 1.97 8.91 29.43
CA THR A 461 3.37 9.34 29.31
C THR A 461 3.97 8.96 27.95
N VAL A 462 4.45 9.96 27.23
CA VAL A 462 5.15 9.79 25.95
C VAL A 462 6.56 9.27 26.22
N TYR A 463 6.91 8.14 25.60
CA TYR A 463 8.28 7.58 25.64
C TYR A 463 9.22 8.38 24.73
N ALA A 464 8.77 8.64 23.49
CA ALA A 464 9.52 9.43 22.51
C ALA A 464 8.55 10.17 21.58
N THR A 465 8.97 11.35 21.12
CA THR A 465 8.31 12.10 20.04
C THR A 465 9.26 12.12 18.85
N LEU A 466 8.82 11.55 17.74
CA LEU A 466 9.50 11.60 16.45
C LEU A 466 9.01 12.86 15.73
N VAL A 467 9.88 13.87 15.62
CA VAL A 467 9.49 15.23 15.20
C VAL A 467 9.15 15.27 13.72
N ASN A 468 9.94 14.61 12.88
CA ASN A 468 9.79 14.59 11.43
C ASN A 468 9.47 13.19 10.93
N ALA A 469 8.73 13.09 9.83
CA ALA A 469 8.43 11.85 9.16
C ALA A 469 9.72 11.19 8.62
N GLY A 470 9.98 9.95 9.03
CA GLY A 470 11.23 9.26 8.77
C GLY A 470 12.20 9.30 9.96
N ASP A 471 11.94 10.12 10.99
CA ASP A 471 12.62 9.95 12.27
C ASP A 471 12.29 8.56 12.84
N TYR A 472 13.23 8.02 13.61
CA TYR A 472 13.09 6.71 14.24
C TYR A 472 13.58 6.73 15.68
N VAL A 473 13.14 5.74 16.46
CA VAL A 473 13.71 5.42 17.77
C VAL A 473 14.11 3.95 17.82
N VAL A 474 15.20 3.67 18.52
CA VAL A 474 15.60 2.30 18.88
C VAL A 474 15.35 2.12 20.37
N ILE A 475 14.54 1.13 20.72
CA ILE A 475 14.21 0.77 22.09
C ILE A 475 14.98 -0.51 22.43
N PRO A 476 16.01 -0.44 23.27
CA PRO A 476 16.81 -1.61 23.63
C PRO A 476 16.09 -2.47 24.68
N ALA A 477 16.13 -3.79 24.52
CA ALA A 477 15.47 -4.74 25.42
C ALA A 477 16.11 -4.86 26.81
N ASN A 478 17.32 -4.32 27.02
CA ASN A 478 18.02 -4.39 28.31
C ASN A 478 17.45 -3.43 29.38
N THR A 479 16.60 -2.47 29.01
CA THR A 479 16.00 -1.49 29.94
C THR A 479 14.51 -1.71 30.20
N THR A 480 14.10 -2.96 30.47
CA THR A 480 12.72 -3.30 30.91
C THR A 480 11.54 -2.99 29.95
N PRO A 481 11.65 -3.05 28.60
CA PRO A 481 10.46 -2.90 27.75
C PRO A 481 9.58 -4.17 27.70
N PHE A 482 10.18 -5.35 27.82
CA PHE A 482 9.47 -6.62 27.95
C PHE A 482 9.18 -6.88 29.43
N ASP A 483 7.94 -7.26 29.74
CA ASP A 483 7.57 -7.65 31.11
C ASP A 483 7.96 -9.10 31.42
N ASP A 484 7.59 -9.56 32.60
CA ASP A 484 7.74 -10.94 33.04
C ASP A 484 6.94 -11.95 32.18
N LYS A 485 6.16 -11.48 31.19
CA LYS A 485 5.45 -12.30 30.19
C LYS A 485 6.13 -12.27 28.82
N ARG A 486 7.33 -11.68 28.71
CA ARG A 486 8.15 -11.65 27.47
C ARG A 486 7.40 -11.07 26.27
N ASN A 487 6.56 -10.07 26.51
CA ASN A 487 5.89 -9.32 25.46
C ASN A 487 5.91 -7.82 25.78
N MET A 488 5.67 -6.98 24.79
CA MET A 488 5.63 -5.52 24.92
C MET A 488 4.48 -4.97 24.10
N PHE A 489 3.67 -4.10 24.72
CA PHE A 489 2.68 -3.30 24.00
C PHE A 489 3.30 -1.97 23.58
N VAL A 490 3.19 -1.66 22.29
CA VAL A 490 3.61 -0.40 21.68
C VAL A 490 2.38 0.27 21.10
N ARG A 491 2.18 1.54 21.43
CA ARG A 491 1.21 2.39 20.76
C ARG A 491 1.89 3.62 20.16
N VAL A 492 1.44 4.00 18.96
CA VAL A 492 1.87 5.21 18.26
C VAL A 492 0.67 6.13 18.00
N SER A 493 0.89 7.45 17.99
CA SER A 493 -0.19 8.40 17.69
C SER A 493 -0.54 8.50 16.20
N ARG A 494 0.39 8.12 15.33
CA ARG A 494 0.27 8.11 13.86
C ARG A 494 0.83 6.78 13.30
N PRO A 495 0.36 6.30 12.14
CA PRO A 495 0.88 5.07 11.54
C PRO A 495 2.41 5.06 11.43
N ALA A 496 3.03 3.96 11.85
CA ALA A 496 4.48 3.82 11.92
C ALA A 496 4.90 2.40 11.57
N TYR A 497 6.10 2.22 11.02
CA TYR A 497 6.66 0.87 10.90
C TYR A 497 7.26 0.46 12.25
N VAL A 498 7.05 -0.79 12.66
CA VAL A 498 7.65 -1.38 13.87
C VAL A 498 8.44 -2.61 13.45
N PHE A 499 9.73 -2.63 13.72
CA PHE A 499 10.61 -3.78 13.48
C PHE A 499 11.14 -4.33 14.79
N HIS A 500 11.38 -5.63 14.83
CA HIS A 500 12.00 -6.32 15.94
C HIS A 500 13.27 -7.02 15.46
N LYS A 501 14.42 -6.57 15.95
CA LYS A 501 15.67 -7.31 15.87
C LYS A 501 15.65 -8.37 16.96
N ILE A 502 15.24 -9.57 16.57
CA ILE A 502 15.00 -10.72 17.43
C ILE A 502 16.21 -11.66 17.43
N TYR A 503 16.39 -12.46 18.47
CA TYR A 503 17.42 -13.51 18.50
C TYR A 503 16.80 -14.90 18.66
N GLY A 504 17.27 -15.86 17.84
CA GLY A 504 16.77 -17.24 17.86
C GLY A 504 17.16 -18.00 19.13
N LYS A 505 18.30 -17.66 19.71
CA LYS A 505 18.77 -18.16 20.99
C LYS A 505 19.59 -17.07 21.70
N ASP A 506 20.11 -17.41 22.87
CA ASP A 506 20.88 -16.49 23.67
C ASP A 506 22.33 -16.28 23.17
N GLN A 507 22.47 -15.79 21.93
CA GLN A 507 23.75 -15.51 21.29
C GLN A 507 23.65 -14.35 20.29
N GLY A 508 24.66 -13.48 20.30
CA GLY A 508 24.67 -12.21 19.58
C GLY A 508 24.77 -12.24 18.07
N ASN A 509 24.99 -13.41 17.51
CA ASN A 509 25.11 -13.71 16.10
C ASN A 509 23.90 -14.49 15.56
N THR A 510 22.87 -14.74 16.37
CA THR A 510 21.64 -15.44 15.94
C THR A 510 20.48 -14.49 15.69
N ASN A 511 20.79 -13.28 15.20
CA ASN A 511 19.79 -12.25 15.00
C ASN A 511 18.91 -12.52 13.76
N SER A 512 17.74 -11.92 13.74
CA SER A 512 16.96 -11.74 12.53
C SER A 512 16.18 -10.42 12.60
N LEU A 513 15.51 -10.06 11.52
CA LEU A 513 14.69 -8.85 11.44
C LEU A 513 13.25 -9.24 11.15
N MET A 514 12.36 -8.89 12.06
CA MET A 514 10.93 -9.08 11.90
C MET A 514 10.26 -7.74 11.64
N PHE A 515 9.43 -7.65 10.61
CA PHE A 515 8.45 -6.58 10.53
C PHE A 515 7.22 -6.97 11.38
N ILE A 516 6.86 -6.15 12.36
CA ILE A 516 5.78 -6.43 13.30
C ILE A 516 4.45 -5.92 12.74
N PRO A 517 3.44 -6.80 12.58
CA PRO A 517 2.12 -6.38 12.11
C PRO A 517 1.38 -5.53 13.15
N PRO A 518 0.57 -4.54 12.72
CA PRO A 518 -0.33 -3.85 13.62
C PRO A 518 -1.39 -4.82 14.17
N LEU A 519 -1.89 -4.54 15.37
CA LEU A 519 -3.02 -5.25 15.94
C LEU A 519 -4.27 -4.97 15.12
N SER A 520 -4.96 -6.04 14.72
CA SER A 520 -6.19 -5.96 13.96
C SER A 520 -7.18 -6.97 14.50
N CYS A 521 -8.39 -6.52 14.79
CA CYS A 521 -9.50 -7.43 15.11
C CYS A 521 -10.01 -8.19 13.86
N PHE A 522 -9.50 -7.85 12.68
CA PHE A 522 -9.81 -8.47 11.39
C PHE A 522 -8.71 -9.43 10.93
N GLY A 523 -7.69 -9.67 11.77
CA GLY A 523 -6.60 -10.56 11.42
C GLY A 523 -7.03 -12.02 11.35
N GLU A 524 -6.14 -12.84 10.79
CA GLU A 524 -6.36 -14.26 10.53
C GLU A 524 -6.66 -15.05 11.80
N LYS A 525 -7.46 -16.10 11.67
CA LYS A 525 -7.78 -17.03 12.78
C LYS A 525 -7.01 -18.34 12.69
N VAL A 526 -6.41 -18.60 11.54
CA VAL A 526 -5.76 -19.86 11.20
C VAL A 526 -4.52 -19.57 10.37
N VAL A 527 -3.42 -20.22 10.72
CA VAL A 527 -2.21 -20.37 9.89
C VAL A 527 -2.08 -21.85 9.57
N ASP A 528 -2.26 -22.21 8.30
CA ASP A 528 -2.32 -23.61 7.85
C ASP A 528 -1.71 -23.74 6.45
N LEU A 529 -0.47 -24.22 6.30
CA LEU A 529 0.46 -24.73 7.31
C LEU A 529 1.80 -24.02 7.18
N ILE A 530 2.62 -24.09 8.22
CA ILE A 530 4.04 -23.73 8.17
C ILE A 530 4.82 -25.02 7.85
N PRO A 531 5.42 -25.16 6.66
CA PRO A 531 6.10 -26.38 6.26
C PRO A 531 7.53 -26.42 6.80
N ALA A 532 7.98 -27.61 7.22
CA ALA A 532 9.35 -27.89 7.65
C ALA A 532 9.90 -26.77 8.56
N SER A 533 9.12 -26.42 9.58
CA SER A 533 9.24 -25.20 10.40
C SER A 533 10.58 -25.08 11.12
N ARG A 534 11.34 -26.17 11.22
CA ARG A 534 12.64 -26.23 11.86
C ARG A 534 13.79 -26.42 10.88
N ASP A 535 13.51 -26.52 9.58
CA ASP A 535 14.49 -26.95 8.61
C ASP A 535 14.70 -25.90 7.49
N ILE A 536 15.96 -25.62 7.18
CA ILE A 536 16.36 -24.90 5.97
C ILE A 536 17.23 -25.85 5.16
N GLY A 537 16.69 -26.31 4.02
CA GLY A 537 17.31 -27.40 3.27
C GLY A 537 17.28 -28.69 4.08
N SER A 538 18.44 -29.32 4.23
CA SER A 538 18.65 -30.52 5.06
C SER A 538 19.10 -30.19 6.50
N THR A 539 19.27 -28.91 6.83
CA THR A 539 19.79 -28.47 8.14
C THR A 539 18.64 -28.18 9.09
N THR A 540 18.68 -28.83 10.26
CA THR A 540 17.71 -28.64 11.34
C THR A 540 18.19 -27.60 12.34
N TYR A 541 17.28 -26.72 12.73
CA TYR A 541 17.44 -25.69 13.74
C TYR A 541 16.79 -26.20 15.03
N THR A 542 17.64 -26.60 15.97
CA THR A 542 17.16 -27.34 17.15
C THR A 542 16.42 -26.45 18.13
N ASP A 543 16.81 -25.18 18.21
CA ASP A 543 16.25 -24.17 19.13
C ASP A 543 15.11 -23.38 18.45
N THR A 544 14.18 -24.09 17.78
CA THR A 544 13.05 -23.46 17.09
C THR A 544 11.79 -23.43 17.96
N GLU A 545 11.15 -22.26 17.95
CA GLU A 545 9.91 -22.01 18.66
C GLU A 545 8.91 -21.28 17.77
N ILE A 546 7.63 -21.41 18.13
CA ILE A 546 6.56 -20.58 17.61
C ILE A 546 5.97 -19.77 18.76
N SER A 547 5.94 -18.44 18.60
CA SER A 547 5.15 -17.56 19.46
C SER A 547 3.84 -17.21 18.76
N VAL A 548 2.74 -17.27 19.51
CA VAL A 548 1.41 -16.95 19.03
C VAL A 548 0.80 -15.88 19.92
N LEU A 549 0.47 -14.74 19.33
CA LEU A 549 -0.40 -13.74 19.94
C LEU A 549 -1.84 -14.11 19.58
N ALA A 550 -2.73 -14.21 20.56
CA ALA A 550 -4.15 -14.50 20.33
C ALA A 550 -5.04 -13.52 21.10
N ALA A 551 -6.22 -13.25 20.55
CA ALA A 551 -7.24 -12.47 21.25
C ALA A 551 -7.65 -13.18 22.55
N THR A 552 -7.53 -12.50 23.70
CA THR A 552 -7.80 -13.09 25.03
C THR A 552 -9.21 -13.66 25.13
N ALA A 553 -10.20 -12.99 24.55
CA ALA A 553 -11.59 -13.44 24.56
C ALA A 553 -11.83 -14.75 23.79
N ALA A 554 -10.92 -15.14 22.90
CA ALA A 554 -10.98 -16.39 22.14
C ALA A 554 -10.40 -17.60 22.89
N GLY A 555 -9.75 -17.36 24.04
CA GLY A 555 -9.00 -18.37 24.77
C GLY A 555 -7.66 -18.72 24.11
N ALA A 556 -7.00 -19.75 24.64
CA ALA A 556 -5.72 -20.22 24.11
C ALA A 556 -5.87 -20.80 22.69
N PRO A 557 -4.96 -20.47 21.76
CA PRO A 557 -4.98 -21.05 20.43
C PRO A 557 -4.61 -22.54 20.48
N THR A 558 -5.11 -23.31 19.52
CA THR A 558 -4.66 -24.68 19.27
C THR A 558 -3.48 -24.66 18.31
N VAL A 559 -2.33 -25.16 18.76
CA VAL A 559 -1.13 -25.33 17.94
C VAL A 559 -0.81 -26.81 17.81
N THR A 560 -0.57 -27.28 16.59
CA THR A 560 -0.18 -28.67 16.32
C THR A 560 1.13 -28.74 15.56
N GLU A 561 1.98 -29.71 15.90
CA GLU A 561 3.17 -30.10 15.16
C GLU A 561 2.94 -31.51 14.59
N ASN A 562 2.97 -31.66 13.26
CA ASN A 562 2.66 -32.92 12.56
C ASN A 562 1.32 -33.55 13.00
N GLY A 563 0.30 -32.70 13.25
CA GLY A 563 -1.02 -33.12 13.73
C GLY A 563 -1.10 -33.42 15.23
N THR A 564 0.02 -33.45 15.96
CA THR A 564 0.05 -33.62 17.41
C THR A 564 -0.11 -32.27 18.09
N ALA A 565 -1.07 -32.13 19.00
CA ALA A 565 -1.28 -30.90 19.76
C ALA A 565 -0.07 -30.61 20.66
N LEU A 566 0.38 -29.36 20.64
CA LEU A 566 1.43 -28.86 21.52
C LEU A 566 0.83 -28.18 22.74
N SER A 567 1.50 -28.33 23.88
CA SER A 567 1.21 -27.53 25.07
C SER A 567 2.06 -26.26 25.06
N ALA A 568 1.43 -25.11 25.28
CA ALA A 568 2.18 -23.89 25.54
C ALA A 568 2.96 -24.07 26.85
N TYR A 569 4.25 -23.76 26.84
CA TYR A 569 5.03 -23.88 28.06
C TYR A 569 4.94 -22.57 28.86
N THR A 570 4.60 -22.69 30.14
CA THR A 570 4.57 -21.56 31.08
C THR A 570 5.96 -21.35 31.64
N ILE A 571 6.86 -20.78 30.84
CA ILE A 571 7.92 -19.96 31.44
C ILE A 571 7.32 -18.58 31.65
N ASN A 572 7.84 -17.78 32.59
CA ASN A 572 7.62 -16.33 32.71
C ASN A 572 7.72 -15.62 31.33
N GLY A 573 6.71 -15.75 30.46
CA GLY A 573 6.91 -15.65 29.01
C GLY A 573 5.69 -15.94 28.13
N GLY A 574 4.53 -16.14 28.74
CA GLY A 574 3.24 -16.17 28.08
C GLY A 574 2.17 -15.72 29.08
N GLY A 575 1.26 -14.86 28.63
CA GLY A 575 0.28 -14.23 29.51
C GLY A 575 -0.34 -12.98 28.90
N ASN A 576 -1.32 -12.42 29.61
CA ASN A 576 -1.99 -11.19 29.20
C ASN A 576 -0.96 -10.10 28.96
N VAL A 577 -1.13 -9.37 27.87
CA VAL A 577 -0.23 -8.29 27.51
C VAL A 577 -0.49 -7.10 28.44
N LEU A 578 0.49 -6.75 29.28
CA LEU A 578 0.39 -5.56 30.13
C LEU A 578 0.12 -4.31 29.27
N GLY A 579 -0.86 -3.50 29.68
CA GLY A 579 -1.32 -2.33 28.92
C GLY A 579 -2.33 -2.63 27.81
N ASN A 580 -2.53 -3.90 27.41
CA ASN A 580 -3.58 -4.31 26.47
C ASN A 580 -4.11 -5.72 26.79
N VAL A 581 -5.05 -5.80 27.72
CA VAL A 581 -5.61 -7.07 28.22
C VAL A 581 -6.40 -7.87 27.18
N ASN A 582 -6.68 -7.31 26.00
CA ASN A 582 -7.41 -7.99 24.92
C ASN A 582 -6.54 -9.00 24.18
N TRP A 583 -5.25 -9.05 24.45
CA TRP A 583 -4.31 -9.96 23.81
C TRP A 583 -3.49 -10.75 24.83
N THR A 584 -3.19 -11.99 24.47
CA THR A 584 -2.37 -12.92 25.25
C THR A 584 -1.34 -13.56 24.33
N SER A 585 -0.07 -13.59 24.76
CA SER A 585 0.99 -14.30 24.03
C SER A 585 1.19 -15.73 24.57
N TYR A 586 1.50 -16.66 23.68
CA TYR A 586 1.76 -18.07 23.96
C TYR A 586 3.04 -18.50 23.25
N ARG A 587 3.79 -19.45 23.81
CA ARG A 587 5.01 -19.99 23.20
C ARG A 587 5.02 -21.52 23.20
N TYR A 588 5.51 -22.09 22.11
CA TYR A 588 5.56 -23.54 21.92
C TYR A 588 6.93 -23.91 21.36
N LYS A 589 7.55 -24.96 21.93
CA LYS A 589 8.79 -25.54 21.39
C LYS A 589 8.44 -26.52 20.28
N LEU A 590 9.19 -26.46 19.18
CA LEU A 590 9.09 -27.43 18.10
C LEU A 590 10.19 -28.47 18.27
N THR A 591 9.83 -29.76 18.22
CA THR A 591 10.76 -30.85 18.58
C THR A 591 10.83 -31.95 17.54
N LEU A 592 9.87 -32.02 16.62
CA LEU A 592 9.81 -33.07 15.62
C LEU A 592 10.59 -32.70 14.34
N PRO A 593 11.21 -33.66 13.63
CA PRO A 593 11.80 -33.43 12.32
C PRO A 593 10.70 -33.17 11.26
N ASN A 594 11.03 -32.46 10.17
CA ASN A 594 10.08 -32.11 9.11
C ASN A 594 8.79 -31.50 9.66
N SER A 595 8.95 -30.62 10.66
CA SER A 595 7.88 -30.05 11.47
C SER A 595 6.85 -29.31 10.63
N LYS A 596 5.62 -29.81 10.54
CA LYS A 596 4.48 -29.12 9.92
C LYS A 596 3.62 -28.50 11.02
N VAL A 597 3.64 -27.18 11.10
CA VAL A 597 2.92 -26.46 12.15
C VAL A 597 1.62 -25.88 11.63
N LYS A 598 0.56 -26.02 12.42
CA LYS A 598 -0.72 -25.35 12.22
C LYS A 598 -1.12 -24.62 13.49
N VAL A 599 -1.60 -23.39 13.33
CA VAL A 599 -2.15 -22.56 14.42
C VAL A 599 -3.61 -22.29 14.11
N SER A 600 -4.48 -22.43 15.10
CA SER A 600 -5.91 -22.12 14.96
C SER A 600 -6.50 -21.54 16.24
N SER A 601 -7.43 -20.59 16.09
CA SER A 601 -8.18 -19.99 17.21
C SER A 601 -9.59 -19.61 16.76
N THR A 602 -10.48 -19.36 17.73
CA THR A 602 -11.82 -18.82 17.47
C THR A 602 -11.79 -17.31 17.17
N GLY A 603 -10.71 -16.63 17.58
CA GLY A 603 -10.43 -15.22 17.32
C GLY A 603 -9.13 -15.04 16.53
N THR A 604 -8.74 -13.77 16.35
CA THR A 604 -7.53 -13.42 15.59
C THR A 604 -6.27 -13.92 16.28
N VAL A 605 -5.31 -14.36 15.47
CA VAL A 605 -3.96 -14.75 15.85
C VAL A 605 -2.90 -14.02 15.01
N GLN A 606 -1.74 -13.80 15.62
CA GLN A 606 -0.50 -13.50 14.92
C GLN A 606 0.53 -14.55 15.36
N ALA A 607 1.20 -15.18 14.41
CA ALA A 607 2.14 -16.26 14.64
C ALA A 607 3.49 -15.90 14.05
N GLU A 608 4.52 -15.93 14.90
CA GLU A 608 5.92 -15.78 14.50
C GLU A 608 6.66 -17.08 14.74
N LEU A 609 7.53 -17.43 13.81
CA LEU A 609 8.45 -18.56 13.92
C LEU A 609 9.86 -17.99 14.01
N PHE A 610 10.64 -18.47 14.96
CA PHE A 610 12.06 -18.12 15.07
C PHE A 610 12.82 -19.28 15.67
N GLY A 611 14.12 -19.29 15.48
CA GLY A 611 14.99 -20.26 16.12
C GLY A 611 16.43 -20.13 15.73
N ALA A 612 17.24 -21.06 16.22
CA ALA A 612 18.66 -21.09 15.92
C ALA A 612 19.24 -22.51 15.93
N SER A 613 20.43 -22.64 15.36
CA SER A 613 21.36 -23.75 15.56
C SER A 613 22.78 -23.24 15.38
N GLY A 614 23.63 -23.47 16.38
CA GLY A 614 24.95 -22.82 16.42
C GLY A 614 24.81 -21.31 16.23
N ASP A 615 25.64 -20.72 15.38
CA ASP A 615 25.66 -19.28 15.13
C ASP A 615 24.57 -18.81 14.16
N ALA A 616 23.73 -19.69 13.62
CA ALA A 616 22.73 -19.35 12.62
C ALA A 616 21.33 -19.26 13.26
N GLY A 617 20.79 -18.06 13.38
CA GLY A 617 19.43 -17.75 13.77
C GLY A 617 18.52 -17.52 12.56
N PHE A 618 17.21 -17.55 12.74
CA PHE A 618 16.25 -17.14 11.70
C PHE A 618 14.94 -16.72 12.35
N GLY A 619 14.10 -16.02 11.59
CA GLY A 619 12.68 -15.99 11.89
C GLY A 619 11.83 -15.23 10.87
N GLY A 620 10.52 -15.30 11.02
CA GLY A 620 9.54 -14.57 10.22
C GLY A 620 8.14 -14.61 10.82
N TYR A 621 7.30 -13.62 10.48
CA TYR A 621 5.86 -13.62 10.78
C TYR A 621 5.06 -14.37 9.70
N PHE A 622 4.15 -15.24 10.12
CA PHE A 622 3.26 -16.04 9.27
C PHE A 622 1.81 -15.58 9.26
N SER A 623 1.44 -14.67 10.16
CA SER A 623 0.13 -14.01 10.15
C SER A 623 0.19 -12.61 10.73
N GLY A 624 -0.89 -11.85 10.55
CA GLY A 624 -1.10 -10.56 11.20
C GLY A 624 -1.05 -9.36 10.26
N PHE A 625 -0.48 -9.52 9.07
CA PHE A 625 -0.60 -8.54 7.98
C PHE A 625 -1.89 -8.77 7.20
N GLY A 626 -3.04 -8.93 7.87
CA GLY A 626 -4.34 -8.99 7.17
C GLY A 626 -4.81 -7.61 6.72
N ASP A 627 -5.85 -7.54 5.88
CA ASP A 627 -6.52 -6.27 5.57
C ASP A 627 -7.07 -5.65 6.86
N THR A 628 -6.47 -4.54 7.31
CA THR A 628 -7.03 -3.69 8.37
C THR A 628 -7.84 -2.60 7.69
N PRO A 629 -9.15 -2.45 7.99
CA PRO A 629 -9.97 -1.45 7.32
C PRO A 629 -9.45 -0.04 7.61
N SER A 630 -9.17 0.74 6.56
CA SER A 630 -8.92 2.18 6.69
C SER A 630 -10.24 2.93 6.55
N TYR A 631 -10.48 3.93 7.41
CA TYR A 631 -11.71 4.71 7.39
C TYR A 631 -11.46 6.07 6.78
N LEU A 632 -12.16 6.36 5.67
CA LEU A 632 -12.17 7.69 5.11
C LEU A 632 -13.21 8.56 5.81
N LEU A 633 -12.79 9.75 6.22
CA LEU A 633 -13.69 10.78 6.69
C LEU A 633 -14.53 11.30 5.53
N THR A 634 -15.84 11.26 5.71
CA THR A 634 -16.77 11.96 4.83
C THR A 634 -16.90 13.40 5.30
N ILE A 635 -16.62 14.35 4.41
CA ILE A 635 -16.77 15.78 4.66
C ILE A 635 -18.12 16.21 4.06
N ALA A 636 -18.99 16.75 4.91
CA ALA A 636 -20.18 17.48 4.50
C ALA A 636 -19.95 18.96 4.81
N SER A 637 -19.71 19.75 3.76
CA SER A 637 -19.46 21.19 3.84
C SER A 637 -20.06 21.87 2.60
N PRO A 638 -20.64 23.07 2.73
CA PRO A 638 -21.14 23.84 1.58
C PRO A 638 -20.04 24.23 0.59
N TYR A 639 -18.77 24.18 0.99
CA TYR A 639 -17.62 24.58 0.17
C TYR A 639 -16.86 23.42 -0.50
N GLY A 640 -17.25 22.17 -0.22
CA GLY A 640 -16.57 20.98 -0.76
C GLY A 640 -15.22 20.65 -0.11
N TYR A 641 -14.80 21.45 0.86
CA TYR A 641 -13.67 21.21 1.76
C TYR A 641 -14.06 21.57 3.20
N LEU A 642 -13.28 21.10 4.18
CA LEU A 642 -13.60 21.33 5.58
C LEU A 642 -13.37 22.81 5.92
N CYS A 643 -14.42 23.53 6.27
CA CYS A 643 -14.36 24.93 6.66
C CYS A 643 -14.89 25.04 8.11
N PRO A 644 -14.20 25.80 8.99
CA PRO A 644 -14.70 26.12 10.32
C PRO A 644 -16.16 26.60 10.29
N ASP A 645 -16.94 26.29 11.32
CA ASP A 645 -18.33 26.76 11.52
C ASP A 645 -19.43 26.10 10.67
N THR A 646 -19.09 25.38 9.59
CA THR A 646 -20.10 24.75 8.70
C THR A 646 -19.80 23.31 8.31
N GLY A 647 -18.58 22.83 8.55
CA GLY A 647 -18.14 21.48 8.20
C GLY A 647 -18.60 20.42 9.20
N VAL A 648 -19.18 19.33 8.68
CA VAL A 648 -19.41 18.08 9.41
C VAL A 648 -18.49 17.00 8.86
N ILE A 649 -17.73 16.36 9.73
CA ILE A 649 -16.89 15.20 9.40
C ILE A 649 -17.51 13.95 10.01
N SER A 650 -17.43 12.82 9.30
CA SER A 650 -18.08 11.58 9.74
C SER A 650 -17.40 10.31 9.26
N VAL A 651 -17.63 9.22 9.99
CA VAL A 651 -17.31 7.84 9.60
C VAL A 651 -18.55 6.95 9.73
N ALA A 652 -18.47 5.72 9.21
CA ALA A 652 -19.56 4.76 9.32
C ALA A 652 -19.98 4.53 10.80
N ALA A 653 -21.29 4.49 11.04
CA ALA A 653 -21.86 4.22 12.35
C ALA A 653 -21.73 2.72 12.72
N GLY A 654 -21.80 2.41 14.02
CA GLY A 654 -21.86 1.04 14.53
C GLY A 654 -20.53 0.27 14.51
N LEU A 655 -19.40 0.95 14.34
CA LEU A 655 -18.07 0.33 14.30
C LEU A 655 -17.51 0.04 15.69
N GLY A 656 -17.89 0.81 16.70
CA GLY A 656 -17.34 0.74 18.05
C GLY A 656 -17.51 2.08 18.79
N THR A 657 -16.54 2.42 19.65
CA THR A 657 -16.49 3.72 20.32
C THR A 657 -15.60 4.70 19.54
N TYR A 658 -16.01 5.96 19.46
CA TYR A 658 -15.31 7.00 18.70
C TYR A 658 -14.66 8.02 19.63
N GLN A 659 -13.56 8.63 19.19
CA GLN A 659 -12.98 9.83 19.81
C GLN A 659 -12.36 10.71 18.72
N TRP A 660 -12.85 11.95 18.58
CA TRP A 660 -12.29 12.91 17.63
C TRP A 660 -11.09 13.67 18.21
N PHE A 661 -10.16 14.03 17.34
CA PHE A 661 -8.94 14.78 17.66
C PHE A 661 -8.86 16.04 16.79
N ARG A 662 -8.36 17.13 17.39
CA ARG A 662 -7.96 18.37 16.72
C ARG A 662 -6.50 18.64 17.02
N ASN A 663 -5.64 18.71 15.99
CA ASN A 663 -4.19 18.87 16.16
C ASN A 663 -3.60 17.89 17.20
N ASP A 664 -4.00 16.61 17.10
CA ASP A 664 -3.65 15.52 18.03
C ASP A 664 -4.13 15.67 19.49
N VAL A 665 -4.99 16.64 19.78
CA VAL A 665 -5.63 16.81 21.10
C VAL A 665 -7.06 16.26 21.04
N PRO A 666 -7.47 15.36 21.96
CA PRO A 666 -8.83 14.84 21.98
C PRO A 666 -9.84 15.95 22.22
N ILE A 667 -10.87 16.01 21.39
CA ILE A 667 -11.97 16.97 21.52
C ILE A 667 -12.93 16.41 22.58
N SER A 668 -13.03 17.11 23.71
CA SER A 668 -13.84 16.66 24.85
C SER A 668 -15.30 16.44 24.43
N GLY A 669 -15.86 15.27 24.76
CA GLY A 669 -17.24 14.90 24.46
C GLY A 669 -17.52 14.49 23.00
N ALA A 670 -16.55 14.61 22.10
CA ALA A 670 -16.70 14.22 20.70
C ALA A 670 -16.52 12.70 20.52
N THR A 671 -17.53 11.92 20.94
CA THR A 671 -17.49 10.45 20.98
C THR A 671 -18.49 9.75 20.05
N THR A 672 -19.10 10.51 19.14
CA THR A 672 -20.01 10.04 18.10
C THR A 672 -19.28 9.75 16.77
N ASN A 673 -19.93 9.02 15.86
CA ASN A 673 -19.38 8.74 14.52
C ASN A 673 -19.35 9.98 13.60
N THR A 674 -19.85 11.11 14.07
CA THR A 674 -19.86 12.41 13.39
C THR A 674 -19.31 13.49 14.33
N TYR A 675 -18.67 14.51 13.78
CA TYR A 675 -18.27 15.72 14.50
C TYR A 675 -18.57 16.95 13.64
N THR A 676 -19.20 17.95 14.26
CA THR A 676 -19.47 19.25 13.64
C THR A 676 -18.48 20.26 14.21
N LEU A 677 -17.83 21.03 13.33
CA LEU A 677 -16.94 22.10 13.74
C LEU A 677 -17.80 23.27 14.28
N ASN A 678 -17.85 23.44 15.60
CA ASN A 678 -18.65 24.48 16.25
C ASN A 678 -17.87 25.80 16.33
N GLY A 679 -18.44 26.83 15.72
CA GLY A 679 -17.76 28.07 15.37
C GLY A 679 -17.55 29.14 16.43
N VAL A 680 -17.18 28.75 17.65
CA VAL A 680 -16.75 29.75 18.65
C VAL A 680 -15.33 29.40 19.11
N GLY A 681 -14.36 29.63 18.21
CA GLY A 681 -12.93 29.48 18.49
C GLY A 681 -12.05 28.84 17.40
N ASP A 682 -12.58 28.58 16.21
CA ASP A 682 -11.91 27.74 15.20
C ASP A 682 -11.47 28.49 13.93
N SER A 683 -11.09 29.77 14.03
CA SER A 683 -10.55 30.55 12.89
C SER A 683 -9.13 30.12 12.46
N VAL A 684 -8.60 29.03 13.01
CA VAL A 684 -7.23 28.55 12.77
C VAL A 684 -7.30 27.21 12.05
N ILE A 685 -6.65 27.12 10.90
CA ILE A 685 -6.43 25.88 10.15
C ILE A 685 -5.93 24.79 11.11
N ALA A 686 -6.66 23.68 11.18
CA ALA A 686 -6.41 22.58 12.09
C ALA A 686 -6.64 21.25 11.40
N THR A 687 -5.95 20.22 11.89
CA THR A 687 -6.14 18.85 11.42
C THR A 687 -7.11 18.09 12.30
N TYR A 688 -7.91 17.24 11.66
CA TYR A 688 -8.95 16.46 12.29
C TYR A 688 -8.87 14.99 11.88
N TYR A 689 -9.03 14.09 12.84
CA TYR A 689 -9.22 12.66 12.62
C TYR A 689 -10.06 12.05 13.74
N VAL A 690 -10.57 10.84 13.52
CA VAL A 690 -11.24 10.05 14.56
C VAL A 690 -10.47 8.76 14.81
N THR A 691 -10.34 8.39 16.08
CA THR A 691 -9.97 7.03 16.48
C THR A 691 -11.23 6.22 16.72
N VAL A 692 -11.33 5.06 16.07
CA VAL A 692 -12.40 4.08 16.28
C VAL A 692 -11.81 2.90 17.05
N LYS A 693 -12.37 2.60 18.22
CA LYS A 693 -12.03 1.41 19.02
C LYS A 693 -13.11 0.35 18.86
N PHE A 694 -12.74 -0.80 18.31
CA PHE A 694 -13.66 -1.89 17.95
C PHE A 694 -14.00 -2.78 19.16
N PRO A 695 -15.13 -3.49 19.12
CA PRO A 695 -15.37 -4.66 19.97
C PRO A 695 -14.22 -5.67 19.77
N GLY A 696 -13.38 -5.86 20.79
CA GLY A 696 -12.11 -6.60 20.69
C GLY A 696 -10.87 -5.77 21.04
N GLY A 697 -11.03 -4.46 21.21
CA GLY A 697 -10.05 -3.60 21.86
C GLY A 697 -8.92 -3.05 20.99
N CYS A 698 -8.92 -3.34 19.69
CA CYS A 698 -8.05 -2.70 18.71
C CYS A 698 -8.56 -1.30 18.31
N SER A 699 -7.64 -0.40 17.96
CA SER A 699 -7.95 0.98 17.54
C SER A 699 -7.43 1.30 16.14
N ILE A 700 -8.24 1.99 15.34
CA ILE A 700 -7.88 2.46 13.99
C ILE A 700 -8.16 3.96 13.88
N ASN A 701 -7.25 4.72 13.28
CA ASN A 701 -7.50 6.11 12.91
C ASN A 701 -8.11 6.19 11.50
N SER A 702 -8.99 7.16 11.31
CA SER A 702 -9.34 7.60 9.97
C SER A 702 -8.14 8.26 9.27
N ASN A 703 -8.29 8.59 7.99
CA ASN A 703 -7.42 9.60 7.40
C ASN A 703 -7.56 10.93 8.16
N GLU A 704 -6.51 11.75 8.08
CA GLU A 704 -6.54 13.12 8.56
C GLU A 704 -7.17 14.01 7.48
N VAL A 705 -7.96 15.00 7.91
CA VAL A 705 -8.48 16.08 7.07
C VAL A 705 -8.08 17.41 7.69
N THR A 706 -7.68 18.36 6.86
CA THR A 706 -7.28 19.70 7.30
C THR A 706 -8.40 20.68 6.98
N SER A 707 -8.77 21.53 7.94
CA SER A 707 -9.66 22.65 7.67
C SER A 707 -8.94 23.73 6.87
N ASP A 708 -9.68 24.50 6.08
CA ASP A 708 -9.15 25.62 5.30
C ASP A 708 -9.97 26.89 5.57
N GLU A 709 -9.46 28.05 5.13
CA GLU A 709 -10.15 29.33 5.26
C GLU A 709 -11.52 29.30 4.57
N CYS A 710 -12.54 29.73 5.32
CA CYS A 710 -13.90 29.79 4.83
C CYS A 710 -14.09 30.98 3.87
N PRO A 711 -14.76 30.81 2.72
CA PRO A 711 -15.11 31.93 1.85
C PRO A 711 -16.09 32.87 2.55
N CYS A 712 -15.64 34.08 2.85
CA CYS A 712 -16.49 35.20 3.27
C CYS A 712 -17.30 35.71 2.07
N THR A 713 -18.51 35.18 1.85
CA THR A 713 -19.46 35.76 0.89
C THR A 713 -20.58 36.47 1.63
N LYS A 714 -20.85 37.73 1.27
CA LYS A 714 -22.09 38.38 1.67
C LYS A 714 -23.20 37.78 0.81
N ALA A 715 -24.23 37.23 1.44
CA ALA A 715 -25.40 36.74 0.71
C ALA A 715 -25.94 37.84 -0.23
N GLY A 716 -26.31 37.46 -1.45
CA GLY A 716 -26.92 38.39 -2.41
C GLY A 716 -28.18 39.00 -1.83
N SER A 717 -28.37 40.31 -2.02
CA SER A 717 -29.60 40.98 -1.58
C SER A 717 -30.77 40.51 -2.45
N THR A 718 -31.86 40.05 -1.83
CA THR A 718 -33.14 39.75 -2.50
C THR A 718 -34.09 40.96 -2.53
N LEU A 719 -33.63 42.12 -2.05
CA LEU A 719 -34.39 43.37 -2.02
C LEU A 719 -34.42 44.03 -3.40
N ALA A 720 -35.33 44.99 -3.58
CA ALA A 720 -35.45 45.77 -4.81
C ALA A 720 -34.09 46.38 -5.21
N PRO A 721 -33.73 46.38 -6.51
CA PRO A 721 -32.45 46.93 -6.98
C PRO A 721 -32.29 48.39 -6.56
N THR A 722 -31.16 48.71 -5.94
CA THR A 722 -30.83 50.09 -5.53
C THR A 722 -30.09 50.85 -6.64
N SER A 723 -29.57 50.14 -7.64
CA SER A 723 -28.89 50.71 -8.79
C SER A 723 -28.97 49.79 -10.01
N PHE A 724 -28.70 50.36 -11.18
CA PHE A 724 -28.65 49.63 -12.45
C PHE A 724 -27.29 49.81 -13.13
N THR A 725 -26.92 48.80 -13.92
CA THR A 725 -25.62 48.72 -14.56
C THR A 725 -25.44 49.83 -15.59
N LYS A 726 -24.35 50.59 -15.47
CA LYS A 726 -24.08 51.75 -16.34
C LYS A 726 -23.16 51.43 -17.52
N MET A 727 -22.39 50.35 -17.42
CA MET A 727 -21.39 49.96 -18.41
C MET A 727 -21.73 48.57 -18.98
N GLY A 728 -21.72 48.48 -20.31
CA GLY A 728 -22.04 47.25 -21.02
C GLY A 728 -21.03 46.97 -22.12
N ILE A 729 -20.61 45.71 -22.27
CA ILE A 729 -19.87 45.21 -23.45
C ILE A 729 -20.75 44.17 -24.15
N SER A 730 -21.17 44.47 -25.39
CA SER A 730 -22.01 43.58 -26.19
C SER A 730 -21.34 43.33 -27.53
N ILE A 731 -21.33 42.06 -27.94
CA ILE A 731 -20.88 41.62 -29.26
C ILE A 731 -22.02 40.97 -30.06
N ARG A 732 -23.26 41.26 -29.66
CA ARG A 732 -24.47 40.80 -30.35
C ARG A 732 -24.86 41.83 -31.41
N ASP A 733 -25.40 41.35 -32.52
CA ASP A 733 -25.96 42.24 -33.56
C ASP A 733 -27.20 43.00 -33.05
N LYS A 734 -27.88 42.44 -32.05
CA LYS A 734 -28.98 43.08 -31.31
C LYS A 734 -28.84 42.80 -29.82
N ARG A 735 -28.95 43.85 -29.01
CA ARG A 735 -28.92 43.75 -27.55
C ARG A 735 -30.07 42.89 -27.02
N SER A 736 -29.86 42.24 -25.87
CA SER A 736 -30.89 41.41 -25.21
C SER A 736 -32.20 42.15 -24.97
N THR A 737 -32.14 43.44 -24.67
CA THR A 737 -33.30 44.32 -24.52
C THR A 737 -33.01 45.69 -25.12
N ALA A 738 -34.07 46.50 -25.30
CA ALA A 738 -33.93 47.89 -25.73
C ALA A 738 -33.23 48.77 -24.68
N ASN A 739 -33.29 48.40 -23.40
CA ASN A 739 -32.77 49.19 -22.28
C ASN A 739 -31.39 48.73 -21.80
N TRP A 740 -30.85 47.66 -22.37
CA TRP A 740 -29.54 47.13 -22.00
C TRP A 740 -28.41 48.16 -22.19
N PRO A 741 -27.48 48.30 -21.21
CA PRO A 741 -27.31 47.50 -19.99
C PRO A 741 -28.07 48.01 -18.75
N LYS A 742 -28.85 49.10 -18.88
CA LYS A 742 -29.46 49.83 -17.75
C LYS A 742 -30.64 49.13 -17.09
N ASP A 743 -31.02 47.97 -17.58
CA ASP A 743 -32.03 47.09 -17.00
C ASP A 743 -31.42 45.90 -16.26
N ILE A 744 -30.09 45.78 -16.22
CA ILE A 744 -29.38 44.80 -15.40
C ILE A 744 -29.20 45.38 -13.98
N PRO A 745 -29.89 44.84 -12.96
CA PRO A 745 -29.85 45.37 -11.60
C PRO A 745 -28.53 45.03 -10.90
N ASN A 746 -28.03 45.98 -10.09
CA ASN A 746 -26.90 45.80 -9.16
C ASN A 746 -25.58 45.29 -9.78
N GLY A 747 -25.41 45.32 -11.11
CA GLY A 747 -24.17 44.98 -11.79
C GLY A 747 -23.25 46.19 -11.97
N PHE A 748 -21.93 45.98 -11.85
CA PHE A 748 -20.94 47.03 -12.13
C PHE A 748 -20.66 47.12 -13.64
N ILE A 749 -20.51 45.97 -14.30
CA ILE A 749 -20.36 45.81 -15.76
C ILE A 749 -21.27 44.67 -16.21
N ALA A 750 -22.02 44.86 -17.30
CA ALA A 750 -22.78 43.81 -17.95
C ALA A 750 -22.06 43.39 -19.24
N MET A 751 -21.96 42.08 -19.48
CA MET A 751 -21.39 41.54 -20.71
C MET A 751 -22.38 40.57 -21.34
N GLU A 752 -22.60 40.67 -22.65
CA GLU A 752 -23.48 39.73 -23.36
C GLU A 752 -22.90 39.30 -24.72
N ALA A 753 -23.20 38.05 -25.07
CA ALA A 753 -22.83 37.42 -26.33
C ALA A 753 -23.84 36.32 -26.67
N ASN A 754 -24.01 36.00 -27.96
CA ASN A 754 -24.85 34.88 -28.37
C ASN A 754 -24.16 33.53 -28.10
N ASN A 755 -22.84 33.45 -28.29
CA ASN A 755 -22.09 32.18 -28.29
C ASN A 755 -20.60 32.33 -27.93
N LYS A 756 -20.17 33.45 -27.33
CA LYS A 756 -18.77 33.65 -26.93
C LYS A 756 -18.68 33.89 -25.43
N GLY A 757 -17.64 33.34 -24.79
CA GLY A 757 -17.31 33.61 -23.39
C GLY A 757 -16.35 34.77 -23.25
N PHE A 758 -16.32 35.39 -22.07
CA PHE A 758 -15.26 36.31 -21.68
C PHE A 758 -14.03 35.50 -21.25
N VAL A 759 -12.89 35.76 -21.88
CA VAL A 759 -11.62 35.12 -21.54
C VAL A 759 -10.64 36.21 -21.14
N ILE A 760 -10.12 36.12 -19.92
CA ILE A 760 -9.04 36.99 -19.45
C ILE A 760 -7.74 36.52 -20.09
N THR A 761 -6.92 37.46 -20.57
CA THR A 761 -5.60 37.18 -21.15
C THR A 761 -4.76 36.35 -20.18
N ARG A 762 -4.24 35.21 -20.66
CA ARG A 762 -3.39 34.29 -19.89
C ARG A 762 -1.94 34.54 -20.26
N ILE A 763 -1.09 34.81 -19.28
CA ILE A 763 0.32 35.15 -19.51
C ILE A 763 1.20 34.61 -18.38
N ALA A 764 2.39 34.13 -18.68
CA ALA A 764 3.35 33.72 -17.67
C ALA A 764 4.10 34.94 -17.14
N SER A 765 4.15 35.12 -15.81
CA SER A 765 4.98 36.15 -15.16
C SER A 765 4.76 37.57 -15.72
N PRO A 766 3.56 38.17 -15.52
CA PRO A 766 3.19 39.47 -16.09
C PRO A 766 4.11 40.62 -15.67
N GLU A 767 4.83 40.49 -14.56
CA GLU A 767 5.84 41.44 -14.09
C GLU A 767 6.96 41.66 -15.12
N THR A 768 7.31 40.63 -15.88
CA THR A 768 8.35 40.69 -16.92
C THR A 768 7.78 40.70 -18.32
N ALA A 769 6.61 40.09 -18.52
CA ALA A 769 6.02 39.90 -19.84
C ALA A 769 5.25 41.13 -20.35
N ILE A 770 4.84 42.05 -19.48
CA ILE A 770 4.09 43.26 -19.83
C ILE A 770 4.94 44.49 -19.52
N SER A 771 5.53 45.09 -20.55
CA SER A 771 6.45 46.22 -20.38
C SER A 771 5.77 47.52 -19.94
N ASN A 772 4.49 47.71 -20.27
CA ASN A 772 3.72 48.93 -19.97
C ASN A 772 2.33 48.58 -19.43
N PRO A 773 2.22 48.10 -18.18
CA PRO A 773 0.93 47.79 -17.58
C PRO A 773 0.15 49.08 -17.24
N ILE A 774 -1.18 49.03 -17.37
CA ILE A 774 -2.06 50.17 -17.04
C ILE A 774 -2.87 49.87 -15.79
N LEU A 775 -3.14 50.89 -14.97
CA LEU A 775 -3.96 50.77 -13.76
C LEU A 775 -5.28 50.06 -14.07
N GLY A 776 -5.60 49.02 -13.31
CA GLY A 776 -6.83 48.24 -13.49
C GLY A 776 -6.70 47.07 -14.47
N MET A 777 -5.53 46.87 -15.10
CA MET A 777 -5.31 45.74 -16.00
C MET A 777 -5.41 44.40 -15.23
N LEU A 778 -6.14 43.45 -15.82
CA LEU A 778 -6.36 42.11 -15.28
C LEU A 778 -5.77 41.06 -16.22
N VAL A 779 -4.98 40.12 -15.66
CA VAL A 779 -4.43 38.98 -16.40
C VAL A 779 -4.44 37.73 -15.54
N TYR A 780 -4.58 36.57 -16.17
CA TYR A 780 -4.37 35.29 -15.50
C TYR A 780 -2.89 34.91 -15.59
N ASP A 781 -2.19 34.93 -14.46
CA ASP A 781 -0.78 34.53 -14.39
C ASP A 781 -0.68 32.99 -14.42
N THR A 782 -0.18 32.43 -15.51
CA THR A 782 -0.04 30.97 -15.66
C THR A 782 1.12 30.38 -14.85
N THR A 783 2.08 31.20 -14.41
CA THR A 783 3.19 30.77 -13.56
C THR A 783 2.75 30.65 -12.10
N LYS A 784 1.90 31.58 -11.64
CA LYS A 784 1.40 31.63 -10.25
C LYS A 784 -0.01 31.07 -10.07
N ASP A 785 -0.67 30.65 -11.15
CA ASP A 785 -2.03 30.09 -11.19
C ASP A 785 -3.08 30.97 -10.50
N CYS A 786 -3.02 32.30 -10.72
CA CYS A 786 -3.91 33.28 -10.09
C CYS A 786 -4.33 34.40 -11.04
N LEU A 787 -5.48 35.03 -10.78
CA LEU A 787 -5.87 36.29 -11.43
C LEU A 787 -5.12 37.45 -10.78
N LYS A 788 -4.30 38.17 -11.56
CA LYS A 788 -3.56 39.35 -11.09
C LYS A 788 -4.20 40.66 -11.57
N LEU A 789 -4.17 41.66 -10.69
CA LEU A 789 -4.53 43.05 -10.97
C LEU A 789 -3.27 43.91 -10.91
N TYR A 790 -3.10 44.80 -11.88
CA TYR A 790 -2.12 45.88 -11.78
C TYR A 790 -2.76 47.09 -11.09
N ASN A 791 -2.25 47.44 -9.91
CA ASN A 791 -2.80 48.52 -9.07
C ASN A 791 -2.20 49.91 -9.39
N GLY A 792 -1.47 50.03 -10.51
CA GLY A 792 -0.77 51.27 -10.89
C GLY A 792 0.71 51.29 -10.51
N THR A 793 1.17 50.38 -9.63
CA THR A 793 2.58 50.24 -9.26
C THR A 793 3.09 48.81 -9.38
N SER A 794 2.29 47.81 -9.00
CA SER A 794 2.67 46.40 -9.02
C SER A 794 1.53 45.46 -9.37
N TRP A 795 1.90 44.27 -9.86
CA TRP A 795 1.00 43.16 -10.10
C TRP A 795 0.77 42.37 -8.80
N ASN A 796 -0.49 42.13 -8.45
CA ASN A 796 -0.84 41.39 -7.24
C ASN A 796 -1.94 40.35 -7.55
N CYS A 797 -1.83 39.14 -6.99
CA CYS A 797 -2.92 38.17 -7.06
C CYS A 797 -4.12 38.74 -6.28
N ILE A 798 -5.30 38.70 -6.90
CA ILE A 798 -6.54 39.05 -6.22
C ILE A 798 -6.83 37.96 -5.20
N LYS A 799 -6.98 38.37 -3.93
CA LYS A 799 -7.44 37.51 -2.84
C LYS A 799 -8.79 38.02 -2.33
N PRO A 800 -9.77 37.15 -2.10
CA PRO A 800 -10.97 37.53 -1.38
C PRO A 800 -10.60 37.89 0.06
N THR A 801 -11.10 39.02 0.57
CA THR A 801 -10.91 39.43 1.98
C THR A 801 -12.27 39.70 2.62
N CYS A 802 -12.35 39.52 3.95
CA CYS A 802 -13.52 39.89 4.73
C CYS A 802 -13.39 41.38 5.08
N ASN A 803 -14.21 42.22 4.44
CA ASN A 803 -14.34 43.65 4.75
C ASN A 803 -15.73 43.95 5.33
#